data_AF-A0A081C754-F1
#
_entry.id   AF-A0A081C754-F1
#
_cell.length_a   1.000
_cell.length_b   1.000
_cell.length_c   1.000
_cell.angle_alpha   90.00
_cell.angle_beta   90.00
_cell.angle_gamma   90.00
#
_symmetry.space_group_name_H-M   'P 1'
#
loop_
_entity.id
_entity.type
_entity.pdbx_description
1 polymer ?
#
loop_
_entity_poly.entity_id
_entity_poly.type
_entity_poly.pdbx_seq_one_letter_code
_entity_poly.pdbx_strand_id
1 'polypeptide(L)'
;MMTAGRLLFKQVGQYLRERGFKESKKRPHFDTISTLVLLGFLMALGLLFMTGGGIYWVYIYPPLAFFLKGKRQGMIWTVCLYILILLILLGYRSGFIPTFAYPWREIQQIFFSLTGLSFLILLYEIVRERHEFLLEKQSLEFVHKHVELSKEISERKRTEQALKESEARFHKVTEHTADALLVVDQQNVIRFMNPAAVPLFELQDKTLIGKKFGIPVIEGEPTELEIPHTDGTTSIVEIRSVAIDWENKPAYLESLRDITEHKRIQRALQESQTELEASYHREQERRRLSDTLREVARIVSSTLDQNTVVNIILNQLKNVVVYHRVTVMLLAEMGTLTVVAARDNLLSAATLTSFAIEKYPINASILQSKLPILVPNVADDERWHPSNTTQGIRSFIGSPLLVQEQPIGILAIGRRDETPYTPDDAHTVFAFATQVAIAVYNAQLHAKTQERNRRLALLHEISLAVNSTLDLKTLLTAACQKLVENFQVDHSGVLLFDNNLTYGEVVADFPPQQIIGERIPLERYILSERMIATVKPQAIDDAQHDPAMEQVWVVMRALNIQSILIVPLISQGQVIGSFSLDMTSERRQFNSSEIEIAQTIASQLAMAIKNARLLEAERTRLEHELETARQIQVSLFPPDVPKVMGLDISGFSFPARQIGGDFYNYFVFERQRVGIAVGDVSGKGMQSALMMALSFGLLSIEARSEVLPAALLGILNNELRPHTERNKKNTALAYLQLSPRHEDQWEFSTANAGLIAPLLRKKEGTLEWVDVGGLPLGMVPNLQYHDVHGLLSPGDMLLLMSDGLVEAMSATGEMYGFERLEACLSAVSSQNAQAVHDAILQDMRHFTGDTEVHDDFTLVIVLITSCHNS
;
A
#
# COMPACT_ATOMS: atom_id res chain seq x y z
N MET A 1 8.31 31.98 -33.30
CA MET A 1 7.99 30.60 -33.74
C MET A 1 6.62 30.45 -34.39
N MET A 2 5.52 31.02 -33.86
CA MET A 2 4.19 30.95 -34.51
C MET A 2 4.12 31.59 -35.92
N THR A 3 4.96 32.57 -36.24
CA THR A 3 5.04 33.20 -37.56
C THR A 3 5.75 32.32 -38.61
N ALA A 4 6.70 31.48 -38.18
CA ALA A 4 7.43 30.56 -39.07
C ALA A 4 6.59 29.33 -39.46
N GLY A 5 5.74 28.85 -38.55
CA GLY A 5 4.81 27.75 -38.82
C GLY A 5 3.74 28.09 -39.87
N ARG A 6 3.27 29.34 -39.92
CA ARG A 6 2.30 29.80 -40.93
C ARG A 6 2.92 29.91 -42.33
N LEU A 7 4.22 30.19 -42.44
CA LEU A 7 4.91 30.32 -43.72
C LEU A 7 5.16 28.93 -44.37
N LEU A 8 5.52 27.95 -43.56
CA LEU A 8 5.71 26.55 -43.99
C LEU A 8 4.39 25.90 -44.44
N PHE A 9 3.28 26.17 -43.75
CA PHE A 9 1.96 25.66 -44.14
C PHE A 9 1.51 26.21 -45.51
N LYS A 10 1.86 27.47 -45.81
CA LYS A 10 1.57 28.11 -47.10
C LYS A 10 2.39 27.52 -48.25
N GLN A 11 3.67 27.23 -48.02
CA GLN A 11 4.57 26.66 -49.04
C GLN A 11 4.24 25.19 -49.36
N VAL A 12 3.89 24.38 -48.35
CA VAL A 12 3.48 22.98 -48.56
C VAL A 12 2.13 22.91 -49.30
N GLY A 13 1.18 23.81 -48.96
CA GLY A 13 -0.10 23.91 -49.67
C GLY A 13 -0.02 24.48 -51.09
N GLN A 14 1.09 25.12 -51.45
CA GLN A 14 1.37 25.59 -52.82
C GLN A 14 2.04 24.49 -53.65
N TYR A 15 3.00 23.77 -53.07
CA TYR A 15 3.69 22.64 -53.68
C TYR A 15 2.74 21.49 -54.09
N LEU A 16 1.72 21.21 -53.28
CA LEU A 16 0.72 20.17 -53.58
C LEU A 16 -0.28 20.59 -54.68
N ARG A 17 -0.53 21.89 -54.86
CA ARG A 17 -1.38 22.42 -55.93
C ARG A 17 -0.67 22.43 -57.29
N GLU A 18 0.62 22.74 -57.30
CA GLU A 18 1.45 22.73 -58.53
C GLU A 18 1.65 21.32 -59.11
N ARG A 19 1.46 20.25 -58.31
CA ARG A 19 1.47 18.85 -58.77
C ARG A 19 0.11 18.26 -59.13
N GLY A 20 -0.93 19.08 -59.27
CA GLY A 20 -2.17 18.67 -59.94
C GLY A 20 -3.21 17.95 -59.08
N PHE A 21 -3.10 17.96 -57.75
CA PHE A 21 -4.16 17.45 -56.87
C PHE A 21 -5.33 18.44 -56.82
N LYS A 22 -6.40 18.18 -57.59
CA LYS A 22 -7.67 18.93 -57.55
C LYS A 22 -8.56 18.44 -56.41
N GLU A 23 -9.13 19.40 -55.68
CA GLU A 23 -10.17 19.18 -54.65
C GLU A 23 -11.34 18.37 -55.22
N SER A 24 -11.54 17.16 -54.70
CA SER A 24 -12.78 16.41 -54.93
C SER A 24 -13.69 16.58 -53.72
N LYS A 25 -14.92 17.05 -53.98
CA LYS A 25 -16.02 17.12 -53.02
C LYS A 25 -16.47 15.70 -52.67
N LYS A 26 -15.76 15.04 -51.76
CA LYS A 26 -16.23 13.90 -50.94
C LYS A 26 -15.18 13.69 -49.85
N ARG A 27 -15.56 13.96 -48.59
CA ARG A 27 -14.68 13.85 -47.41
C ARG A 27 -13.91 12.52 -47.40
N PRO A 28 -12.58 12.54 -47.20
CA PRO A 28 -11.87 11.43 -46.55
C PRO A 28 -11.10 11.91 -45.31
N HIS A 29 -10.90 10.98 -44.37
CA HIS A 29 -10.14 11.14 -43.13
C HIS A 29 -8.79 11.84 -43.31
N PHE A 30 -8.63 13.02 -42.71
CA PHE A 30 -7.38 13.77 -42.63
C PHE A 30 -7.15 14.31 -41.20
N ASP A 31 -7.40 13.48 -40.18
CA ASP A 31 -7.39 13.91 -38.76
C ASP A 31 -6.38 13.19 -37.86
N THR A 32 -5.47 12.38 -38.39
CA THR A 32 -4.45 11.70 -37.56
C THR A 32 -3.05 12.28 -37.73
N ILE A 33 -2.64 12.60 -38.97
CA ILE A 33 -1.27 13.07 -39.25
C ILE A 33 -1.08 14.53 -38.83
N SER A 34 -2.05 15.39 -39.11
CA SER A 34 -2.06 16.81 -38.70
C SER A 34 -2.00 16.95 -37.17
N THR A 35 -2.72 16.08 -36.47
CA THR A 35 -2.87 16.06 -35.01
C THR A 35 -1.66 15.46 -34.32
N LEU A 36 -1.02 14.43 -34.91
CA LEU A 36 0.26 13.86 -34.43
C LEU A 36 1.43 14.82 -34.63
N VAL A 37 1.46 15.59 -35.72
CA VAL A 37 2.48 16.63 -35.96
C VAL A 37 2.29 17.80 -34.99
N LEU A 38 1.04 18.16 -34.65
CA LEU A 38 0.74 19.17 -33.64
C LEU A 38 1.08 18.68 -32.21
N LEU A 39 0.81 17.41 -31.89
CA LEU A 39 1.13 16.80 -30.58
C LEU A 39 2.64 16.63 -30.38
N GLY A 40 3.38 16.26 -31.44
CA GLY A 40 4.84 16.15 -31.41
C GLY A 40 5.55 17.50 -31.23
N PHE A 41 4.92 18.60 -31.64
CA PHE A 41 5.41 19.96 -31.39
C PHE A 41 5.07 20.48 -29.98
N LEU A 42 3.95 20.03 -29.39
CA LEU A 42 3.52 20.38 -28.03
C LEU A 42 4.21 19.55 -26.94
N MET A 43 4.72 18.35 -27.26
CA MET A 43 5.52 17.51 -26.34
C MET A 43 7.02 17.86 -26.28
N ALA A 44 7.42 19.07 -26.69
CA ALA A 44 8.73 19.62 -26.35
C ALA A 44 8.67 20.29 -24.96
N LEU A 45 8.38 19.52 -23.91
CA LEU A 45 8.47 20.00 -22.52
C LEU A 45 9.91 19.85 -22.03
N GLY A 46 10.61 20.98 -21.91
CA GLY A 46 11.94 21.02 -21.29
C GLY A 46 11.87 20.63 -19.81
N LEU A 47 12.74 19.71 -19.39
CA LEU A 47 12.92 19.35 -17.97
C LEU A 47 13.89 20.34 -17.33
N LEU A 48 13.42 21.07 -16.31
CA LEU A 48 14.19 22.04 -15.54
C LEU A 48 14.96 21.30 -14.41
N PHE A 49 16.29 21.41 -14.37
CA PHE A 49 17.11 20.91 -13.27
C PHE A 49 17.63 22.09 -12.43
N MET A 50 17.43 22.02 -11.10
CA MET A 50 18.13 22.86 -10.13
C MET A 50 19.03 21.98 -9.26
N THR A 51 20.34 22.10 -9.47
CA THR A 51 21.37 21.72 -8.50
C THR A 51 22.20 22.97 -8.22
N GLY A 52 22.58 23.20 -6.96
CA GLY A 52 23.04 24.47 -6.36
C GLY A 52 24.27 25.15 -6.99
N GLY A 53 24.21 25.49 -8.27
CA GLY A 53 25.26 26.19 -9.02
C GLY A 53 24.92 26.59 -10.46
N GLY A 54 23.68 26.44 -10.94
CA GLY A 54 23.23 26.99 -12.23
C GLY A 54 22.13 26.17 -12.93
N ILE A 55 21.26 26.83 -13.70
CA ILE A 55 20.14 26.23 -14.44
C ILE A 55 20.60 25.88 -15.87
N TYR A 56 20.44 24.61 -16.27
CA TYR A 56 20.75 24.16 -17.64
C TYR A 56 19.51 23.60 -18.34
N TRP A 57 19.36 23.92 -19.64
CA TRP A 57 18.31 23.41 -20.52
C TRP A 57 18.87 22.32 -21.43
N VAL A 58 18.27 21.12 -21.41
CA VAL A 58 18.59 20.06 -22.37
C VAL A 58 17.36 19.83 -23.26
N TYR A 59 17.50 20.11 -24.55
CA TYR A 59 16.47 19.87 -25.55
C TYR A 59 16.79 18.58 -26.30
N ILE A 60 15.89 17.60 -26.25
CA ILE A 60 16.02 16.33 -26.98
C ILE A 60 15.01 16.36 -28.13
N TYR A 61 15.50 16.33 -29.37
CA TYR A 61 14.65 16.26 -30.56
C TYR A 61 14.40 14.80 -30.95
N PRO A 62 13.16 14.41 -31.29
CA PRO A 62 12.87 13.05 -31.76
C PRO A 62 13.36 12.87 -33.20
N PRO A 63 13.93 11.70 -33.56
CA PRO A 63 14.26 11.41 -34.96
C PRO A 63 12.98 11.05 -35.71
N LEU A 64 12.50 11.98 -36.54
CA LEU A 64 11.29 11.81 -37.38
C LEU A 64 11.38 10.66 -38.41
N ALA A 65 12.56 10.11 -38.64
CA ALA A 65 12.84 9.20 -39.76
C ALA A 65 12.13 7.84 -39.69
N PHE A 66 11.73 7.35 -38.51
CA PHE A 66 11.12 6.03 -38.38
C PHE A 66 9.59 5.99 -38.56
N PHE A 67 8.93 7.15 -38.59
CA PHE A 67 7.46 7.21 -38.64
C PHE A 67 6.87 7.01 -40.05
N LEU A 68 7.65 7.18 -41.12
CA LEU A 68 7.13 7.18 -42.50
C LEU A 68 7.06 5.81 -43.18
N LYS A 69 7.65 4.74 -42.61
CA LYS A 69 7.72 3.41 -43.28
C LYS A 69 7.01 2.26 -42.56
N GLY A 70 6.15 2.52 -41.56
CA GLY A 70 5.18 1.53 -41.05
C GLY A 70 5.74 0.20 -40.52
N LYS A 71 7.03 0.10 -40.15
CA LYS A 71 7.64 -1.13 -39.62
C LYS A 71 7.74 -1.07 -38.09
N ARG A 72 6.96 -1.92 -37.41
CA ARG A 72 6.87 -2.07 -35.94
C ARG A 72 8.21 -2.21 -35.20
N GLN A 73 9.27 -2.70 -35.85
CA GLN A 73 10.57 -2.93 -35.22
C GLN A 73 11.30 -1.63 -34.82
N GLY A 74 11.19 -0.54 -35.58
CA GLY A 74 11.88 0.73 -35.26
C GLY A 74 11.32 1.44 -34.02
N MET A 75 10.03 1.24 -33.73
CA MET A 75 9.36 1.83 -32.57
C MET A 75 9.83 1.19 -31.26
N ILE A 76 10.10 -0.13 -31.27
CA ILE A 76 10.56 -0.89 -30.09
C ILE A 76 11.97 -0.45 -29.69
N TRP A 77 12.89 -0.32 -30.64
CA TRP A 77 14.26 0.14 -30.37
C TRP A 77 14.31 1.56 -29.80
N THR A 78 13.41 2.44 -30.27
CA THR A 78 13.32 3.82 -29.79
C THR A 78 12.79 3.88 -28.36
N VAL A 79 11.77 3.08 -28.03
CA VAL A 79 11.22 2.99 -26.67
C VAL A 79 12.22 2.35 -25.69
N CYS A 80 12.95 1.32 -26.11
CA CYS A 80 14.00 0.70 -25.29
C CYS A 80 15.14 1.68 -24.98
N LEU A 81 15.54 2.52 -25.94
CA LEU A 81 16.58 3.53 -25.73
C LEU A 81 16.13 4.61 -24.73
N TYR A 82 14.86 5.03 -24.78
CA TYR A 82 14.30 5.99 -23.83
C TYR A 82 14.15 5.43 -22.42
N ILE A 83 13.75 4.16 -22.27
CA ILE A 83 13.68 3.48 -20.97
C ILE A 83 15.07 3.32 -20.36
N LEU A 84 16.08 3.00 -21.17
CA LEU A 84 17.47 2.89 -20.71
C LEU A 84 18.01 4.24 -20.19
N ILE A 85 17.73 5.34 -20.91
CA ILE A 85 18.11 6.69 -20.48
C ILE A 85 17.39 7.09 -19.18
N LEU A 86 16.10 6.75 -19.05
CA LEU A 86 15.31 7.03 -17.85
C LEU A 86 15.84 6.25 -16.62
N LEU A 87 16.24 4.99 -16.81
CA LEU A 87 16.80 4.13 -15.76
C LEU A 87 18.18 4.62 -15.29
N ILE A 88 19.03 5.07 -16.22
CA ILE A 88 20.34 5.66 -15.88
C ILE A 88 20.16 6.97 -15.08
N LEU A 89 19.15 7.79 -15.44
CA LEU A 89 18.84 9.04 -14.74
C LEU A 89 18.20 8.81 -13.35
N LEU A 90 17.36 7.78 -13.20
CA LEU A 90 16.76 7.39 -11.92
C LEU A 90 17.81 6.80 -10.95
N GLY A 91 18.75 6.00 -11.45
CA GLY A 91 19.84 5.44 -10.66
C GLY A 91 20.81 6.49 -10.07
N TYR A 92 20.97 7.63 -10.75
CA TYR A 92 21.75 8.77 -10.23
C TYR A 92 21.05 9.52 -9.09
N ARG A 93 19.71 9.48 -9.01
CA ARG A 93 18.92 10.18 -7.99
C ARG A 93 18.77 9.40 -6.69
N SER A 94 18.87 8.07 -6.75
CA SER A 94 18.75 7.16 -5.60
C SER A 94 20.07 6.79 -4.93
N GLY A 95 21.20 7.38 -5.36
CA GLY A 95 22.52 7.19 -4.73
C GLY A 95 23.13 5.79 -4.93
N PHE A 96 22.60 4.98 -5.85
CA PHE A 96 22.96 3.56 -5.99
C PHE A 96 24.13 3.31 -6.96
N ILE A 97 24.65 4.34 -7.64
CA ILE A 97 25.76 4.24 -8.59
C ILE A 97 26.92 5.09 -8.04
N PRO A 98 28.13 4.51 -7.81
CA PRO A 98 29.26 5.28 -7.33
C PRO A 98 29.69 6.31 -8.37
N THR A 99 29.98 7.53 -7.93
CA THR A 99 30.48 8.65 -8.74
C THR A 99 31.79 8.28 -9.45
N PHE A 100 31.69 7.79 -10.69
CA PHE A 100 32.80 7.80 -11.63
C PHE A 100 32.78 9.12 -12.39
N ALA A 101 33.80 9.94 -12.15
CA ALA A 101 34.05 11.18 -12.88
C ALA A 101 34.47 10.86 -14.32
N TYR A 102 33.51 10.78 -15.23
CA TYR A 102 33.75 10.87 -16.67
C TYR A 102 33.35 12.27 -17.16
N PRO A 103 34.20 12.99 -17.93
CA PRO A 103 33.88 14.32 -18.39
C PRO A 103 32.75 14.28 -19.42
N TRP A 104 31.69 15.07 -19.17
CA TRP A 104 30.46 15.22 -19.98
C TRP A 104 30.68 15.48 -21.49
N ARG A 105 31.89 15.86 -21.89
CA ARG A 105 32.32 16.05 -23.29
C ARG A 105 32.36 14.77 -24.12
N GLU A 106 32.72 13.63 -23.55
CA GLU A 106 32.85 12.36 -24.31
C GLU A 106 31.49 11.75 -24.65
N ILE A 107 30.50 11.90 -23.77
CA ILE A 107 29.11 11.44 -24.01
C ILE A 107 28.45 12.23 -25.13
N GLN A 108 28.74 13.54 -25.25
CA GLN A 108 28.26 14.36 -26.37
C GLN A 108 28.87 13.94 -27.72
N GLN A 109 30.13 13.51 -27.75
CA GLN A 109 30.79 13.06 -28.96
C GLN A 109 30.16 11.77 -29.51
N ILE A 110 29.88 10.78 -28.63
CA ILE A 110 29.24 9.52 -29.02
C ILE A 110 27.84 9.78 -29.59
N PHE A 111 27.09 10.70 -28.99
CA PHE A 111 25.77 11.10 -29.50
C PHE A 111 25.83 11.75 -30.89
N PHE A 112 26.83 12.61 -31.15
CA PHE A 112 27.00 13.26 -32.45
C PHE A 112 27.40 12.26 -33.55
N SER A 113 28.23 11.26 -33.23
CA SER A 113 28.67 10.21 -34.16
C SER A 113 27.51 9.33 -34.65
N LEU A 114 26.61 8.94 -33.74
CA LEU A 114 25.46 8.07 -34.06
C LEU A 114 24.40 8.77 -34.91
N THR A 115 24.20 10.07 -34.72
CA THR A 115 23.32 10.87 -35.59
C THR A 115 23.88 11.09 -36.99
N GLY A 116 25.21 11.21 -37.13
CA GLY A 116 25.88 11.34 -38.43
C GLY A 116 25.78 10.08 -39.30
N LEU A 117 25.93 8.89 -38.68
CA LEU A 117 25.83 7.60 -39.38
C LEU A 117 24.41 7.35 -39.94
N SER A 118 23.39 7.75 -39.18
CA SER A 118 21.99 7.63 -39.58
C SER A 118 21.62 8.54 -40.77
N PHE A 119 22.27 9.70 -40.89
CA PHE A 119 22.06 10.65 -41.99
C PHE A 119 22.73 10.17 -43.30
N LEU A 120 23.90 9.52 -43.20
CA LEU A 120 24.62 8.94 -44.35
C LEU A 120 23.87 7.76 -44.99
N ILE A 121 23.22 6.92 -44.18
CA ILE A 121 22.40 5.78 -44.66
C ILE A 121 21.16 6.31 -45.41
N LEU A 122 20.56 7.40 -44.95
CA LEU A 122 19.42 8.04 -45.61
C LEU A 122 19.81 8.67 -46.96
N LEU A 123 20.99 9.29 -47.05
CA LEU A 123 21.50 9.89 -48.28
C LEU A 123 21.80 8.83 -49.36
N TYR A 124 22.28 7.66 -48.96
CA TYR A 124 22.57 6.54 -49.87
C TYR A 124 21.30 5.93 -50.51
N GLU A 125 20.21 5.76 -49.75
CA GLU A 125 18.93 5.28 -50.32
C GLU A 125 18.33 6.27 -51.34
N ILE A 126 18.43 7.58 -51.07
CA ILE A 126 17.86 8.61 -51.95
C ILE A 126 18.63 8.73 -53.29
N VAL A 127 19.95 8.51 -53.29
CA VAL A 127 20.76 8.52 -54.52
C VAL A 127 20.50 7.28 -55.39
N ARG A 128 20.22 6.13 -54.77
CA ARG A 128 19.94 4.87 -55.48
C ARG A 128 18.64 4.91 -56.29
N GLU A 129 17.56 5.47 -55.75
CA GLU A 129 16.28 5.60 -56.46
C GLU A 129 16.34 6.57 -57.66
N ARG A 130 17.25 7.55 -57.64
CA ARG A 130 17.37 8.54 -58.73
C ARG A 130 18.11 7.99 -59.96
N HIS A 131 18.90 6.92 -59.81
CA HIS A 131 19.69 6.35 -60.90
C HIS A 131 18.89 5.38 -61.79
N GLU A 132 17.90 4.68 -61.23
CA GLU A 132 17.00 3.78 -61.98
C GLU A 132 15.98 4.54 -62.85
N PHE A 133 15.60 5.76 -62.46
CA PHE A 133 14.63 6.57 -63.22
C PHE A 133 15.20 7.27 -64.48
N LEU A 134 16.54 7.31 -64.64
CA LEU A 134 17.20 8.01 -65.75
C LEU A 134 17.54 7.12 -66.96
N LEU A 135 17.38 5.79 -66.85
CA LEU A 135 17.73 4.83 -67.91
C LEU A 135 16.56 4.46 -68.85
N GLU A 136 15.32 4.83 -68.51
CA GLU A 136 14.13 4.39 -69.26
C GLU A 136 13.63 5.44 -70.29
N LYS A 137 14.35 6.56 -70.48
CA LYS A 137 13.87 7.71 -71.26
C LYS A 137 14.62 8.01 -72.56
N GLN A 138 15.39 7.06 -73.12
CA GLN A 138 16.28 7.35 -74.27
C GLN A 138 16.38 6.27 -75.37
N SER A 139 15.31 5.53 -75.70
CA SER A 139 15.35 4.57 -76.83
C SER A 139 14.04 4.48 -77.63
N LEU A 140 13.51 5.62 -78.10
CA LEU A 140 12.27 5.63 -78.88
C LEU A 140 12.28 6.68 -80.02
N GLU A 141 13.32 6.66 -80.86
CA GLU A 141 13.42 7.62 -81.98
C GLU A 141 14.06 7.12 -83.30
N PHE A 142 14.13 5.81 -83.62
CA PHE A 142 14.82 5.37 -84.86
C PHE A 142 14.12 4.38 -85.83
N VAL A 143 13.02 3.72 -85.44
CA VAL A 143 12.31 2.73 -86.28
C VAL A 143 11.41 3.27 -87.42
N HIS A 144 11.19 4.59 -87.49
CA HIS A 144 10.07 5.16 -88.27
C HIS A 144 10.44 5.57 -89.71
N LYS A 145 11.41 4.91 -90.36
CA LYS A 145 11.97 5.38 -91.65
C LYS A 145 12.09 4.38 -92.80
N HIS A 146 11.56 3.15 -92.74
CA HIS A 146 11.76 2.18 -93.83
C HIS A 146 10.48 1.42 -94.23
N VAL A 147 9.41 2.12 -94.61
CA VAL A 147 8.20 1.46 -95.16
C VAL A 147 7.71 2.00 -96.51
N GLU A 148 8.29 3.04 -97.09
CA GLU A 148 7.65 3.69 -98.26
C GLU A 148 8.43 3.63 -99.59
N LEU A 149 9.11 2.52 -99.91
CA LEU A 149 9.74 2.36 -101.23
C LEU A 149 9.84 0.91 -101.79
N SER A 150 8.86 0.03 -101.54
CA SER A 150 8.83 -1.30 -102.17
C SER A 150 7.41 -1.81 -102.46
N LYS A 151 6.49 -0.89 -102.75
CA LYS A 151 5.06 -1.22 -102.88
C LYS A 151 4.54 -1.46 -104.31
N GLU A 152 5.38 -1.47 -105.36
CA GLU A 152 4.83 -1.52 -106.73
C GLU A 152 5.40 -2.61 -107.66
N ILE A 153 6.23 -3.54 -107.17
CA ILE A 153 6.69 -4.72 -107.94
C ILE A 153 6.35 -6.06 -107.24
N SER A 154 5.72 -6.02 -106.06
CA SER A 154 5.37 -7.23 -105.29
C SER A 154 3.97 -7.81 -105.57
N GLU A 155 3.07 -7.08 -106.24
CA GLU A 155 1.64 -7.47 -106.28
C GLU A 155 1.29 -8.60 -107.26
N ARG A 156 2.14 -8.90 -108.24
CA ARG A 156 1.88 -10.00 -109.19
C ARG A 156 2.61 -11.31 -108.91
N LYS A 157 3.66 -11.29 -108.08
CA LYS A 157 4.27 -12.51 -107.50
C LYS A 157 3.63 -12.92 -106.16
N ARG A 158 2.98 -11.99 -105.45
CA ARG A 158 2.26 -12.27 -104.20
C ARG A 158 1.00 -13.09 -104.38
N THR A 159 0.32 -13.07 -105.52
CA THR A 159 -0.95 -13.80 -105.71
C THR A 159 -0.75 -15.30 -105.94
N GLU A 160 0.31 -15.69 -106.64
CA GLU A 160 0.64 -17.12 -106.85
C GLU A 160 1.37 -17.72 -105.63
N GLN A 161 2.23 -16.93 -104.98
CA GLN A 161 2.88 -17.32 -103.72
C GLN A 161 1.89 -17.31 -102.54
N ALA A 162 0.90 -16.40 -102.51
CA ALA A 162 -0.15 -16.42 -101.49
C ALA A 162 -1.12 -17.59 -101.65
N LEU A 163 -1.36 -18.10 -102.87
CA LEU A 163 -2.18 -19.31 -103.05
C LEU A 163 -1.44 -20.56 -102.52
N LYS A 164 -0.15 -20.72 -102.87
CA LYS A 164 0.69 -21.81 -102.32
C LYS A 164 0.97 -21.68 -100.82
N GLU A 165 1.16 -20.46 -100.31
CA GLU A 165 1.36 -20.21 -98.88
C GLU A 165 0.06 -20.21 -98.08
N SER A 166 -1.11 -20.01 -98.71
CA SER A 166 -2.43 -20.18 -98.09
C SER A 166 -2.78 -21.66 -98.01
N GLU A 167 -2.56 -22.45 -99.06
CA GLU A 167 -2.74 -23.92 -99.01
C GLU A 167 -1.75 -24.58 -98.03
N ALA A 168 -0.48 -24.19 -98.04
CA ALA A 168 0.50 -24.67 -97.07
C ALA A 168 0.22 -24.17 -95.64
N ARG A 169 -0.31 -22.94 -95.45
CA ARG A 169 -0.78 -22.49 -94.14
C ARG A 169 -1.99 -23.27 -93.66
N PHE A 170 -2.97 -23.50 -94.53
CA PHE A 170 -4.18 -24.23 -94.16
C PHE A 170 -3.84 -25.65 -93.75
N HIS A 171 -3.02 -26.35 -94.54
CA HIS A 171 -2.55 -27.69 -94.21
C HIS A 171 -1.76 -27.71 -92.88
N LYS A 172 -0.81 -26.77 -92.70
CA LYS A 172 0.02 -26.68 -91.49
C LYS A 172 -0.75 -26.26 -90.23
N VAL A 173 -1.79 -25.44 -90.38
CA VAL A 173 -2.71 -25.09 -89.28
C VAL A 173 -3.53 -26.32 -88.92
N THR A 174 -4.19 -26.97 -89.89
CA THR A 174 -5.03 -28.15 -89.60
C THR A 174 -4.25 -29.35 -89.06
N GLU A 175 -3.00 -29.56 -89.47
CA GLU A 175 -2.16 -30.68 -89.02
C GLU A 175 -1.49 -30.48 -87.66
N HIS A 176 -1.36 -29.22 -87.20
CA HIS A 176 -0.69 -28.90 -85.93
C HIS A 176 -1.59 -28.20 -84.92
N THR A 177 -2.89 -28.06 -85.21
CA THR A 177 -3.86 -27.66 -84.20
C THR A 177 -3.98 -28.74 -83.13
N ALA A 178 -4.01 -28.32 -81.87
CA ALA A 178 -4.23 -29.21 -80.74
C ALA A 178 -5.66 -29.78 -80.72
N ASP A 179 -6.61 -29.06 -81.32
CA ASP A 179 -8.01 -29.47 -81.39
C ASP A 179 -8.23 -30.45 -82.56
N ALA A 180 -9.07 -31.44 -82.32
CA ALA A 180 -9.53 -32.41 -83.30
C ALA A 180 -10.58 -31.76 -84.22
N LEU A 181 -10.26 -31.60 -85.50
CA LEU A 181 -11.13 -31.00 -86.50
C LEU A 181 -11.71 -32.09 -87.39
N LEU A 182 -13.03 -32.11 -87.54
CA LEU A 182 -13.78 -33.02 -88.38
C LEU A 182 -14.71 -32.22 -89.30
N VAL A 183 -14.82 -32.59 -90.57
CA VAL A 183 -15.90 -32.06 -91.44
C VAL A 183 -16.94 -33.15 -91.62
N VAL A 184 -18.19 -32.86 -91.30
CA VAL A 184 -19.33 -33.77 -91.48
C VAL A 184 -20.33 -33.18 -92.48
N ASP A 185 -20.89 -34.03 -93.34
CA ASP A 185 -21.93 -33.58 -94.28
C ASP A 185 -23.32 -33.50 -93.63
N GLN A 186 -24.33 -33.05 -94.39
CA GLN A 186 -25.72 -32.96 -93.92
C GLN A 186 -26.34 -34.31 -93.51
N GLN A 187 -25.75 -35.44 -93.90
CA GLN A 187 -26.16 -36.78 -93.47
C GLN A 187 -25.37 -37.26 -92.24
N ASN A 188 -24.58 -36.37 -91.64
CA ASN A 188 -23.73 -36.56 -90.49
C ASN A 188 -22.60 -37.58 -90.74
N VAL A 189 -22.09 -37.63 -91.98
CA VAL A 189 -21.00 -38.51 -92.39
C VAL A 189 -19.69 -37.72 -92.42
N ILE A 190 -18.65 -38.27 -91.80
CA ILE A 190 -17.33 -37.63 -91.72
C ILE A 190 -16.67 -37.64 -93.10
N ARG A 191 -16.32 -36.47 -93.61
CA ARG A 191 -15.63 -36.25 -94.90
C ARG A 191 -14.17 -35.92 -94.74
N PHE A 192 -13.81 -35.26 -93.64
CA PHE A 192 -12.42 -34.93 -93.32
C PHE A 192 -12.17 -35.07 -91.82
N MET A 193 -10.94 -35.43 -91.45
CA MET A 193 -10.45 -35.38 -90.08
C MET A 193 -8.97 -35.01 -90.05
N ASN A 194 -8.55 -34.20 -89.09
CA ASN A 194 -7.14 -33.88 -88.89
C ASN A 194 -6.43 -34.92 -87.96
N PRO A 195 -5.09 -34.93 -87.91
CA PRO A 195 -4.34 -35.89 -87.07
C PRO A 195 -4.65 -35.81 -85.57
N ALA A 196 -5.03 -34.64 -85.04
CA ALA A 196 -5.39 -34.46 -83.63
C ALA A 196 -6.67 -35.22 -83.24
N ALA A 197 -7.55 -35.56 -84.20
CA ALA A 197 -8.72 -36.40 -83.96
C ALA A 197 -8.38 -37.89 -83.72
N VAL A 198 -7.20 -38.34 -84.13
CA VAL A 198 -6.78 -39.75 -84.06
C VAL A 198 -6.66 -40.26 -82.62
N PRO A 199 -5.90 -39.61 -81.70
CA PRO A 199 -5.82 -40.03 -80.31
C PRO A 199 -7.15 -39.89 -79.55
N LEU A 200 -8.01 -38.93 -79.91
CA LEU A 200 -9.28 -38.68 -79.23
C LEU A 200 -10.30 -39.82 -79.41
N PHE A 201 -10.23 -40.53 -80.54
CA PHE A 201 -11.08 -41.68 -80.85
C PHE A 201 -10.33 -43.03 -80.80
N GLU A 202 -9.07 -43.04 -80.31
CA GLU A 202 -8.20 -44.22 -80.19
C GLU A 202 -8.00 -45.03 -81.48
N LEU A 203 -7.85 -44.36 -82.63
CA LEU A 203 -7.77 -45.04 -83.92
C LEU A 203 -6.32 -45.24 -84.36
N GLN A 204 -5.86 -46.48 -84.55
CA GLN A 204 -4.51 -46.72 -85.09
C GLN A 204 -4.43 -46.71 -86.62
N ASP A 205 -5.55 -46.75 -87.35
CA ASP A 205 -5.58 -46.65 -88.83
C ASP A 205 -6.91 -46.08 -89.36
N LYS A 206 -6.84 -45.25 -90.42
CA LYS A 206 -7.94 -44.51 -91.05
C LYS A 206 -9.16 -45.39 -91.40
N THR A 207 -10.28 -45.31 -90.69
CA THR A 207 -11.65 -45.51 -91.25
C THR A 207 -12.77 -45.01 -90.32
N LEU A 208 -12.76 -43.69 -90.04
CA LEU A 208 -13.98 -42.94 -89.67
C LEU A 208 -14.51 -42.10 -90.84
N ILE A 209 -13.64 -41.73 -91.79
CA ILE A 209 -14.05 -41.05 -93.03
C ILE A 209 -15.03 -41.97 -93.79
N GLY A 210 -16.21 -41.45 -94.11
CA GLY A 210 -17.31 -42.19 -94.74
C GLY A 210 -18.27 -42.88 -93.77
N LYS A 211 -18.01 -42.86 -92.46
CA LYS A 211 -18.95 -43.34 -91.44
C LYS A 211 -19.75 -42.17 -90.85
N LYS A 212 -20.92 -42.50 -90.29
CA LYS A 212 -21.70 -41.52 -89.51
C LYS A 212 -20.91 -41.16 -88.25
N PHE A 213 -20.76 -39.87 -87.99
CA PHE A 213 -20.08 -39.34 -86.81
C PHE A 213 -20.82 -39.73 -85.51
N GLY A 214 -22.14 -39.92 -85.59
CA GLY A 214 -22.94 -40.49 -84.50
C GLY A 214 -23.34 -39.50 -83.41
N ILE A 215 -22.77 -38.29 -83.41
CA ILE A 215 -23.12 -37.17 -82.52
C ILE A 215 -23.93 -36.16 -83.34
N PRO A 216 -25.14 -35.75 -82.90
CA PRO A 216 -25.94 -34.77 -83.64
C PRO A 216 -25.24 -33.41 -83.68
N VAL A 217 -25.19 -32.81 -84.87
CA VAL A 217 -24.59 -31.49 -85.09
C VAL A 217 -25.53 -30.43 -84.52
N ILE A 218 -25.06 -29.66 -83.54
CA ILE A 218 -25.81 -28.56 -82.92
C ILE A 218 -25.05 -27.28 -83.22
N GLU A 219 -25.61 -26.48 -84.12
CA GLU A 219 -24.98 -25.24 -84.56
C GLU A 219 -25.11 -24.16 -83.48
N GLY A 220 -23.99 -23.52 -83.12
CA GLY A 220 -23.96 -22.44 -82.14
C GLY A 220 -23.07 -22.74 -80.93
N GLU A 221 -23.69 -22.88 -79.75
CA GLU A 221 -22.99 -22.97 -78.46
C GLU A 221 -22.16 -24.26 -78.33
N PRO A 222 -20.96 -24.19 -77.73
CA PRO A 222 -20.17 -25.38 -77.42
C PRO A 222 -20.97 -26.38 -76.57
N THR A 223 -20.90 -27.66 -76.95
CA THR A 223 -21.53 -28.76 -76.20
C THR A 223 -20.45 -29.68 -75.61
N GLU A 224 -20.62 -30.11 -74.37
CA GLU A 224 -19.69 -31.05 -73.73
C GLU A 224 -20.13 -32.50 -73.94
N LEU A 225 -19.19 -33.36 -74.31
CA LEU A 225 -19.41 -34.77 -74.57
C LEU A 225 -18.39 -35.61 -73.82
N GLU A 226 -18.85 -36.70 -73.22
CA GLU A 226 -18.01 -37.70 -72.59
C GLU A 226 -17.71 -38.81 -73.62
N ILE A 227 -16.44 -38.96 -73.97
CA ILE A 227 -15.96 -40.00 -74.87
C ILE A 227 -15.25 -41.07 -74.02
N PRO A 228 -15.87 -42.25 -73.81
CA PRO A 228 -15.21 -43.35 -73.11
C PRO A 228 -14.14 -43.99 -73.99
N HIS A 229 -12.99 -44.27 -73.39
CA HIS A 229 -11.85 -44.94 -74.00
C HIS A 229 -11.84 -46.43 -73.66
N THR A 230 -11.17 -47.24 -74.48
CA THR A 230 -11.12 -48.70 -74.34
C THR A 230 -10.33 -49.16 -73.12
N ASP A 231 -9.44 -48.31 -72.60
CA ASP A 231 -8.67 -48.53 -71.36
C ASP A 231 -9.48 -48.28 -70.07
N GLY A 232 -10.76 -47.89 -70.20
CA GLY A 232 -11.66 -47.59 -69.09
C GLY A 232 -11.60 -46.14 -68.60
N THR A 233 -10.79 -45.27 -69.23
CA THR A 233 -10.80 -43.83 -68.96
C THR A 233 -11.87 -43.12 -69.80
N THR A 234 -12.11 -41.83 -69.54
CA THR A 234 -13.10 -41.03 -70.28
C THR A 234 -12.52 -39.64 -70.53
N SER A 235 -12.47 -39.22 -71.79
CA SER A 235 -12.16 -37.84 -72.15
C SER A 235 -13.43 -37.01 -72.14
N ILE A 236 -13.38 -35.81 -71.56
CA ILE A 236 -14.43 -34.80 -71.69
C ILE A 236 -14.00 -33.85 -72.79
N VAL A 237 -14.84 -33.73 -73.82
CA VAL A 237 -14.52 -32.99 -75.03
C VAL A 237 -15.56 -31.90 -75.25
N GLU A 238 -15.12 -30.67 -75.47
CA GLU A 238 -15.98 -29.59 -75.93
C GLU A 238 -16.06 -29.66 -77.46
N ILE A 239 -17.26 -29.88 -78.00
CA ILE A 239 -17.53 -29.84 -79.44
C ILE A 239 -18.14 -28.49 -79.84
N ARG A 240 -17.66 -27.91 -80.92
CA ARG A 240 -18.26 -26.74 -81.57
C ARG A 240 -18.49 -27.02 -83.04
N SER A 241 -19.72 -26.83 -83.47
CA SER A 241 -20.13 -27.03 -84.85
C SER A 241 -20.34 -25.69 -85.55
N VAL A 242 -19.70 -25.51 -86.71
CA VAL A 242 -19.87 -24.31 -87.56
C VAL A 242 -20.26 -24.75 -88.96
N ALA A 243 -21.35 -24.19 -89.51
CA ALA A 243 -21.70 -24.43 -90.90
C ALA A 243 -20.63 -23.84 -91.83
N ILE A 244 -20.14 -24.66 -92.75
CA ILE A 244 -19.14 -24.30 -93.74
C ILE A 244 -19.61 -24.72 -95.13
N ASP A 245 -19.08 -24.06 -96.16
CA ASP A 245 -19.13 -24.59 -97.51
C ASP A 245 -17.88 -25.44 -97.76
N TRP A 246 -18.08 -26.75 -97.95
CA TRP A 246 -17.02 -27.70 -98.22
C TRP A 246 -17.23 -28.30 -99.62
N GLU A 247 -16.32 -27.99 -100.54
CA GLU A 247 -16.39 -28.43 -101.95
C GLU A 247 -17.72 -28.06 -102.65
N ASN A 248 -18.21 -26.82 -102.45
CA ASN A 248 -19.48 -26.30 -102.98
C ASN A 248 -20.73 -27.04 -102.45
N LYS A 249 -20.64 -27.61 -101.26
CA LYS A 249 -21.75 -28.26 -100.56
C LYS A 249 -21.79 -27.79 -99.10
N PRO A 250 -23.00 -27.56 -98.54
CA PRO A 250 -23.13 -27.27 -97.13
C PRO A 250 -22.67 -28.48 -96.29
N ALA A 251 -21.73 -28.22 -95.38
CA ALA A 251 -21.18 -29.17 -94.42
C ALA A 251 -21.00 -28.47 -93.07
N TYR A 252 -20.58 -29.21 -92.04
CA TYR A 252 -20.28 -28.66 -90.72
C TYR A 252 -18.85 -28.99 -90.34
N LEU A 253 -18.12 -27.99 -89.87
CA LEU A 253 -16.82 -28.16 -89.24
C LEU A 253 -17.04 -28.35 -87.75
N GLU A 254 -16.75 -29.53 -87.26
CA GLU A 254 -16.72 -29.89 -85.85
C GLU A 254 -15.30 -29.68 -85.30
N SER A 255 -15.17 -28.83 -84.29
CA SER A 255 -13.96 -28.69 -83.51
C SER A 255 -14.15 -29.34 -82.14
N LEU A 256 -13.35 -30.35 -81.85
CA LEU A 256 -13.37 -31.13 -80.63
C LEU A 256 -12.11 -30.83 -79.83
N ARG A 257 -12.28 -30.24 -78.64
CA ARG A 257 -11.18 -29.91 -77.75
C ARG A 257 -11.24 -30.77 -76.50
N ASP A 258 -10.20 -31.55 -76.23
CA ASP A 258 -10.09 -32.29 -74.98
C ASP A 258 -9.89 -31.30 -73.81
N ILE A 259 -10.87 -31.26 -72.92
CA ILE A 259 -10.89 -30.41 -71.71
C ILE A 259 -10.84 -31.25 -70.43
N THR A 260 -10.44 -32.52 -70.51
CA THR A 260 -10.45 -33.46 -69.38
C THR A 260 -9.61 -32.97 -68.22
N GLU A 261 -8.38 -32.53 -68.47
CA GLU A 261 -7.49 -31.98 -67.43
C GLU A 261 -8.06 -30.67 -66.86
N HIS A 262 -8.62 -29.81 -67.72
CA HIS A 262 -9.26 -28.57 -67.29
C HIS A 262 -10.45 -28.82 -66.37
N LYS A 263 -11.31 -29.79 -66.69
CA LYS A 263 -12.47 -30.19 -65.85
C LYS A 263 -12.03 -30.86 -64.56
N ARG A 264 -10.96 -31.67 -64.56
CA ARG A 264 -10.38 -32.24 -63.34
C ARG A 264 -9.85 -31.16 -62.41
N ILE A 265 -9.10 -30.19 -62.92
CA ILE A 265 -8.59 -29.04 -62.15
C ILE A 265 -9.76 -28.19 -61.64
N GLN A 266 -10.78 -27.94 -62.47
CA GLN A 266 -11.94 -27.15 -62.09
C GLN A 266 -12.75 -27.83 -60.96
N ARG A 267 -12.97 -29.15 -61.03
CA ARG A 267 -13.62 -29.91 -59.94
C ARG A 267 -12.77 -29.88 -58.67
N ALA A 268 -11.47 -30.16 -58.76
CA ALA A 268 -10.57 -30.13 -57.60
C ALA A 268 -10.49 -28.73 -56.95
N LEU A 269 -10.51 -27.67 -57.76
CA LEU A 269 -10.52 -26.29 -57.26
C LEU A 269 -11.84 -25.97 -56.56
N GLN A 270 -12.97 -26.43 -57.09
CA GLN A 270 -14.29 -26.19 -56.49
C GLN A 270 -14.48 -26.98 -55.18
N GLU A 271 -13.98 -28.21 -55.11
CA GLU A 271 -13.91 -29.00 -53.88
C GLU A 271 -13.03 -28.30 -52.83
N SER A 272 -11.82 -27.88 -53.22
CA SER A 272 -10.90 -27.16 -52.32
C SER A 272 -11.46 -25.81 -51.85
N GLN A 273 -12.16 -25.06 -52.70
CA GLN A 273 -12.84 -23.83 -52.32
C GLN A 273 -13.95 -24.08 -51.29
N THR A 274 -14.78 -25.11 -51.51
CA THR A 274 -15.85 -25.48 -50.58
C THR A 274 -15.29 -25.90 -49.23
N GLU A 275 -14.20 -26.67 -49.22
CA GLU A 275 -13.51 -27.06 -47.98
C GLU A 275 -12.88 -25.86 -47.26
N LEU A 276 -12.27 -24.93 -48.00
CA LEU A 276 -11.65 -23.73 -47.44
C LEU A 276 -12.70 -22.78 -46.85
N GLU A 277 -13.83 -22.59 -47.52
CA GLU A 277 -14.96 -21.79 -47.01
C GLU A 277 -15.52 -22.41 -45.73
N ALA A 278 -15.74 -23.73 -45.70
CA ALA A 278 -16.22 -24.43 -44.51
C ALA A 278 -15.22 -24.35 -43.34
N SER A 279 -13.91 -24.43 -43.61
CA SER A 279 -12.84 -24.27 -42.60
C SER A 279 -12.77 -22.83 -42.09
N TYR A 280 -12.87 -21.85 -42.99
CA TYR A 280 -12.88 -20.43 -42.65
C TYR A 280 -14.09 -20.04 -41.80
N HIS A 281 -15.28 -20.57 -42.12
CA HIS A 281 -16.48 -20.38 -41.31
C HIS A 281 -16.34 -20.99 -39.91
N ARG A 282 -15.84 -22.23 -39.79
CA ARG A 282 -15.55 -22.86 -38.48
C ARG A 282 -14.52 -22.07 -37.66
N GLU A 283 -13.48 -21.57 -38.32
CA GLU A 283 -12.46 -20.74 -37.66
C GLU A 283 -13.02 -19.39 -37.20
N GLN A 284 -13.90 -18.76 -38.00
CA GLN A 284 -14.57 -17.51 -37.63
C GLN A 284 -15.51 -17.69 -36.44
N GLU A 285 -16.31 -18.76 -36.41
CA GLU A 285 -17.20 -19.06 -35.27
C GLU A 285 -16.39 -19.31 -33.99
N ARG A 286 -15.30 -20.08 -34.08
CA ARG A 286 -14.39 -20.32 -32.95
C ARG A 286 -13.76 -19.02 -32.44
N ARG A 287 -13.36 -18.12 -33.34
CA ARG A 287 -12.81 -16.80 -32.97
C ARG A 287 -13.85 -15.90 -32.32
N ARG A 288 -15.06 -15.81 -32.90
CA ARG A 288 -16.16 -15.04 -32.31
C ARG A 288 -16.48 -15.52 -30.90
N LEU A 289 -16.61 -16.83 -30.69
CA LEU A 289 -16.86 -17.40 -29.38
C LEU A 289 -15.71 -17.08 -28.41
N SER A 290 -14.45 -17.22 -28.84
CA SER A 290 -13.30 -16.88 -28.01
C SER A 290 -13.24 -15.38 -27.66
N ASP A 291 -13.62 -14.49 -28.57
CA ASP A 291 -13.63 -13.05 -28.33
C ASP A 291 -14.77 -12.65 -27.39
N THR A 292 -15.96 -13.23 -27.56
CA THR A 292 -17.08 -13.06 -26.62
C THR A 292 -16.71 -13.56 -25.22
N LEU A 293 -16.11 -14.75 -25.09
CA LEU A 293 -15.66 -15.28 -23.81
C LEU A 293 -14.59 -14.40 -23.16
N ARG A 294 -13.64 -13.85 -23.93
CA ARG A 294 -12.62 -12.90 -23.42
C ARG A 294 -13.22 -11.58 -22.97
N GLU A 295 -14.19 -11.06 -23.70
CA GLU A 295 -14.87 -9.82 -23.32
C GLU A 295 -15.68 -10.01 -22.03
N VAL A 296 -16.40 -11.13 -21.91
CA VAL A 296 -17.07 -11.51 -20.65
C VAL A 296 -16.05 -11.64 -19.52
N ALA A 297 -14.94 -12.36 -19.73
CA ALA A 297 -13.89 -12.51 -18.73
C ALA A 297 -13.32 -11.15 -18.28
N ARG A 298 -13.16 -10.18 -19.19
CA ARG A 298 -12.71 -8.82 -18.89
C ARG A 298 -13.72 -8.06 -18.02
N ILE A 299 -15.01 -8.11 -18.36
CA ILE A 299 -16.07 -7.41 -17.61
C ILE A 299 -16.24 -8.02 -16.22
N VAL A 300 -16.19 -9.35 -16.12
CA VAL A 300 -16.36 -10.04 -14.84
C VAL A 300 -15.10 -9.87 -13.96
N SER A 301 -13.90 -9.80 -14.54
CA SER A 301 -12.65 -9.55 -13.79
C SER A 301 -12.45 -8.10 -13.33
N SER A 302 -13.21 -7.13 -13.85
CA SER A 302 -13.07 -5.72 -13.45
C SER A 302 -13.91 -5.35 -12.22
N THR A 303 -14.70 -6.28 -11.68
CA THR A 303 -15.47 -6.09 -10.45
C THR A 303 -15.03 -7.07 -9.38
N LEU A 304 -14.92 -6.59 -8.15
CA LEU A 304 -14.54 -7.37 -6.96
C LEU A 304 -15.74 -7.68 -6.06
N ASP A 305 -16.93 -7.17 -6.42
CA ASP A 305 -18.16 -7.46 -5.69
C ASP A 305 -18.80 -8.76 -6.18
N GLN A 306 -18.91 -9.75 -5.29
CA GLN A 306 -19.36 -11.10 -5.61
C GLN A 306 -20.79 -11.11 -6.20
N ASN A 307 -21.69 -10.28 -5.70
CA ASN A 307 -23.08 -10.22 -6.18
C ASN A 307 -23.15 -9.62 -7.59
N THR A 308 -22.36 -8.58 -7.85
CA THR A 308 -22.25 -7.94 -9.16
C THR A 308 -21.61 -8.88 -10.18
N VAL A 309 -20.53 -9.56 -9.80
CA VAL A 309 -19.85 -10.60 -10.60
C VAL A 309 -20.88 -11.64 -11.06
N VAL A 310 -21.61 -12.24 -10.12
CA VAL A 310 -22.58 -13.30 -10.43
C VAL A 310 -23.74 -12.78 -11.31
N ASN A 311 -24.24 -11.57 -11.07
CA ASN A 311 -25.30 -11.00 -11.92
C ASN A 311 -24.83 -10.71 -13.36
N ILE A 312 -23.61 -10.22 -13.52
CA ILE A 312 -23.00 -10.02 -14.85
C ILE A 312 -22.88 -11.37 -15.56
N ILE A 313 -22.40 -12.40 -14.87
CA ILE A 313 -22.29 -13.76 -15.39
C ILE A 313 -23.65 -14.26 -15.90
N LEU A 314 -24.71 -14.11 -15.12
CA LEU A 314 -26.06 -14.53 -15.52
C LEU A 314 -26.61 -13.74 -16.71
N ASN A 315 -26.25 -12.45 -16.84
CA ASN A 315 -26.64 -11.62 -17.99
C ASN A 315 -25.91 -12.04 -19.26
N GLN A 316 -24.61 -12.32 -19.16
CA GLN A 316 -23.78 -12.65 -20.31
C GLN A 316 -24.06 -14.06 -20.84
N LEU A 317 -24.38 -15.02 -19.96
CA LEU A 317 -24.68 -16.39 -20.37
C LEU A 317 -25.86 -16.47 -21.36
N LYS A 318 -26.82 -15.53 -21.30
CA LYS A 318 -27.96 -15.46 -22.24
C LYS A 318 -27.53 -15.26 -23.69
N ASN A 319 -26.37 -14.63 -23.91
CA ASN A 319 -25.83 -14.35 -25.23
C ASN A 319 -25.01 -15.52 -25.79
N VAL A 320 -24.76 -16.54 -24.97
CA VAL A 320 -23.85 -17.64 -25.29
C VAL A 320 -24.62 -18.94 -25.49
N VAL A 321 -25.58 -19.26 -24.60
CA VAL A 321 -26.39 -20.48 -24.70
C VAL A 321 -27.83 -20.17 -24.31
N VAL A 322 -28.77 -20.76 -25.04
CA VAL A 322 -30.21 -20.66 -24.72
C VAL A 322 -30.50 -21.50 -23.47
N TYR A 323 -31.10 -20.87 -22.45
CA TYR A 323 -31.52 -21.55 -21.23
C TYR A 323 -32.85 -20.98 -20.74
N HIS A 324 -33.62 -21.81 -20.04
CA HIS A 324 -34.83 -21.40 -19.33
C HIS A 324 -34.54 -21.12 -17.86
N ARG A 325 -33.57 -21.84 -17.29
CA ARG A 325 -33.09 -21.68 -15.92
C ARG A 325 -31.58 -21.78 -15.87
N VAL A 326 -30.97 -20.95 -15.03
CA VAL A 326 -29.55 -21.01 -14.67
C VAL A 326 -29.41 -20.89 -13.16
N THR A 327 -28.49 -21.65 -12.58
CA THR A 327 -28.16 -21.64 -11.15
C THR A 327 -26.65 -21.68 -10.98
N VAL A 328 -26.13 -20.84 -10.09
CA VAL A 328 -24.73 -20.84 -9.65
C VAL A 328 -24.71 -21.28 -8.19
N MET A 329 -23.94 -22.34 -7.92
CA MET A 329 -23.79 -22.94 -6.60
C MET A 329 -22.32 -22.91 -6.22
N LEU A 330 -21.99 -22.47 -5.00
CA LEU A 330 -20.61 -22.48 -4.50
C LEU A 330 -20.45 -23.55 -3.42
N LEU A 331 -19.29 -24.20 -3.46
CA LEU A 331 -18.90 -25.25 -2.52
C LEU A 331 -18.32 -24.63 -1.25
N ALA A 332 -18.89 -25.00 -0.10
CA ALA A 332 -18.34 -24.66 1.21
C ALA A 332 -17.51 -25.82 1.79
N GLU A 333 -16.68 -25.53 2.80
CA GLU A 333 -15.67 -26.45 3.36
C GLU A 333 -16.24 -27.77 3.93
N MET A 334 -17.54 -27.82 4.29
CA MET A 334 -18.20 -29.02 4.83
C MET A 334 -18.96 -29.86 3.80
N GLY A 335 -18.63 -29.75 2.50
CA GLY A 335 -19.33 -30.52 1.46
C GLY A 335 -20.77 -30.08 1.25
N THR A 336 -21.06 -28.80 1.50
CA THR A 336 -22.37 -28.20 1.26
C THR A 336 -22.31 -27.27 0.05
N LEU A 337 -23.33 -27.33 -0.80
CA LEU A 337 -23.50 -26.40 -1.92
C LEU A 337 -24.49 -25.32 -1.51
N THR A 338 -24.10 -24.06 -1.70
CA THR A 338 -24.94 -22.90 -1.46
C THR A 338 -25.30 -22.26 -2.79
N VAL A 339 -26.60 -22.11 -3.05
CA VAL A 339 -27.08 -21.37 -4.23
C VAL A 339 -26.80 -19.89 -3.99
N VAL A 340 -25.84 -19.32 -4.72
CA VAL A 340 -25.48 -17.90 -4.62
C VAL A 340 -26.21 -17.04 -5.64
N ALA A 341 -26.69 -17.65 -6.72
CA ALA A 341 -27.67 -17.03 -7.59
C ALA A 341 -28.45 -18.06 -8.39
N ALA A 342 -29.68 -17.72 -8.70
CA ALA A 342 -30.49 -18.43 -9.67
C ALA A 342 -31.31 -17.43 -10.48
N ARG A 343 -31.56 -17.78 -11.74
CA ARG A 343 -32.47 -17.04 -12.60
C ARG A 343 -33.40 -18.03 -13.28
N ASP A 344 -34.68 -17.77 -13.11
CA ASP A 344 -35.78 -18.50 -13.74
C ASP A 344 -36.64 -17.45 -14.44
N ASN A 345 -36.96 -17.64 -15.72
CA ASN A 345 -37.78 -16.67 -16.47
C ASN A 345 -39.23 -16.59 -15.96
N LEU A 346 -39.64 -17.40 -14.97
CA LEU A 346 -41.00 -17.47 -14.43
C LEU A 346 -41.14 -17.21 -12.91
N LEU A 347 -40.06 -17.17 -12.14
CA LEU A 347 -40.10 -16.96 -10.68
C LEU A 347 -39.10 -15.88 -10.28
N SER A 348 -39.60 -14.72 -9.87
CA SER A 348 -38.81 -13.65 -9.28
C SER A 348 -38.46 -14.01 -7.82
N ALA A 349 -37.16 -14.00 -7.51
CA ALA A 349 -36.54 -14.28 -6.22
C ALA A 349 -36.43 -15.78 -5.86
N ALA A 350 -35.23 -16.35 -6.05
CA ALA A 350 -34.85 -17.59 -5.40
C ALA A 350 -34.32 -17.26 -4.00
N THR A 351 -34.89 -17.90 -2.97
CA THR A 351 -34.37 -17.94 -1.61
C THR A 351 -32.95 -18.55 -1.64
N LEU A 352 -31.98 -17.91 -0.99
CA LEU A 352 -30.64 -18.48 -0.78
C LEU A 352 -30.80 -19.78 0.03
N THR A 353 -30.56 -20.93 -0.58
CA THR A 353 -30.67 -22.25 0.05
C THR A 353 -29.35 -23.00 -0.03
N SER A 354 -28.90 -23.55 1.10
CA SER A 354 -27.76 -24.46 1.19
C SER A 354 -28.23 -25.89 1.39
N PHE A 355 -27.53 -26.86 0.80
CA PHE A 355 -27.82 -28.29 0.96
C PHE A 355 -26.55 -29.13 0.84
N ALA A 356 -26.58 -30.31 1.46
CA ALA A 356 -25.50 -31.29 1.36
C ALA A 356 -25.41 -31.86 -0.08
N ILE A 357 -24.20 -32.11 -0.58
CA ILE A 357 -23.96 -32.57 -1.96
C ILE A 357 -24.70 -33.90 -2.24
N GLU A 358 -24.81 -34.76 -1.24
CA GLU A 358 -25.44 -36.08 -1.30
C GLU A 358 -26.94 -36.01 -1.60
N LYS A 359 -27.58 -34.85 -1.34
CA LYS A 359 -29.00 -34.65 -1.60
C LYS A 359 -29.35 -34.76 -3.10
N TYR A 360 -28.41 -34.42 -3.98
CA TYR A 360 -28.59 -34.47 -5.43
C TYR A 360 -27.36 -35.13 -6.11
N PRO A 361 -27.40 -36.45 -6.38
CA PRO A 361 -26.29 -37.23 -6.94
C PRO A 361 -25.64 -36.66 -8.22
N ILE A 362 -26.41 -35.97 -9.06
CA ILE A 362 -25.89 -35.28 -10.25
C ILE A 362 -24.83 -34.23 -9.89
N ASN A 363 -25.00 -33.50 -8.78
CA ASN A 363 -24.04 -32.48 -8.33
C ASN A 363 -22.73 -33.09 -7.85
N ALA A 364 -22.80 -34.21 -7.11
CA ALA A 364 -21.63 -34.97 -6.70
C ALA A 364 -20.84 -35.46 -7.92
N SER A 365 -21.54 -35.96 -8.93
CA SER A 365 -20.94 -36.46 -10.18
C SER A 365 -20.19 -35.36 -10.94
N ILE A 366 -20.75 -34.14 -11.01
CA ILE A 366 -20.13 -32.98 -11.67
C ILE A 366 -18.83 -32.57 -10.95
N LEU A 367 -18.86 -32.50 -9.62
CA LEU A 367 -17.69 -32.11 -8.82
C LEU A 367 -16.58 -33.17 -8.86
N GLN A 368 -16.96 -34.46 -8.87
CA GLN A 368 -16.02 -35.58 -8.91
C GLN A 368 -15.37 -35.75 -10.30
N SER A 369 -16.15 -35.63 -11.37
CA SER A 369 -15.65 -35.78 -12.73
C SER A 369 -14.76 -34.62 -13.18
N LYS A 370 -14.98 -33.43 -12.60
CA LYS A 370 -14.36 -32.15 -13.02
C LYS A 370 -14.58 -31.83 -14.51
N LEU A 371 -15.60 -32.43 -15.13
CA LEU A 371 -16.00 -32.23 -16.51
C LEU A 371 -17.46 -31.82 -16.59
N PRO A 372 -17.89 -31.10 -17.65
CA PRO A 372 -19.30 -30.80 -17.84
C PRO A 372 -20.08 -32.11 -18.05
N ILE A 373 -21.22 -32.23 -17.38
CA ILE A 373 -22.17 -33.33 -17.56
C ILE A 373 -23.36 -32.79 -18.35
N LEU A 374 -23.56 -33.36 -19.53
CA LEU A 374 -24.72 -33.16 -20.38
C LEU A 374 -25.75 -34.24 -20.10
N VAL A 375 -26.99 -33.84 -19.82
CA VAL A 375 -28.14 -34.73 -19.67
C VAL A 375 -29.18 -34.34 -20.73
N PRO A 376 -29.23 -35.04 -21.88
CA PRO A 376 -30.12 -34.70 -22.98
C PRO A 376 -31.60 -34.75 -22.57
N ASN A 377 -31.97 -35.76 -21.79
CA ASN A 377 -33.30 -35.91 -21.19
C ASN A 377 -33.16 -36.29 -19.70
N VAL A 378 -33.61 -35.41 -18.81
CA VAL A 378 -33.50 -35.62 -17.36
C VAL A 378 -34.42 -36.72 -16.83
N ALA A 379 -35.45 -37.12 -17.59
CA ALA A 379 -36.31 -38.24 -17.21
C ALA A 379 -35.59 -39.59 -17.30
N ASP A 380 -34.51 -39.67 -18.09
CA ASP A 380 -33.78 -40.90 -18.38
C ASP A 380 -32.51 -41.05 -17.51
N ASP A 381 -32.19 -40.07 -16.65
CA ASP A 381 -30.98 -40.07 -15.82
C ASP A 381 -31.30 -40.33 -14.34
N GLU A 382 -30.87 -41.49 -13.82
CA GLU A 382 -31.13 -41.90 -12.43
C GLU A 382 -30.51 -40.97 -11.38
N ARG A 383 -29.50 -40.16 -11.75
CA ARG A 383 -28.87 -39.18 -10.84
C ARG A 383 -29.71 -37.91 -10.71
N TRP A 384 -30.73 -37.73 -11.55
CA TRP A 384 -31.60 -36.57 -11.56
C TRP A 384 -32.72 -36.71 -10.54
N HIS A 385 -32.63 -35.94 -9.46
CA HIS A 385 -33.69 -35.82 -8.48
C HIS A 385 -34.39 -34.45 -8.62
N PRO A 386 -35.67 -34.39 -9.02
CA PRO A 386 -36.38 -33.13 -9.17
C PRO A 386 -36.53 -32.42 -7.83
N SER A 387 -36.37 -31.10 -7.86
CA SER A 387 -36.62 -30.19 -6.74
C SER A 387 -37.76 -29.25 -7.11
N ASN A 388 -38.34 -28.55 -6.12
CA ASN A 388 -39.36 -27.51 -6.36
C ASN A 388 -38.89 -26.45 -7.37
N THR A 389 -37.57 -26.29 -7.56
CA THR A 389 -36.99 -25.31 -8.46
C THR A 389 -36.55 -25.86 -9.82
N THR A 390 -36.55 -27.19 -9.99
CA THR A 390 -36.15 -27.86 -11.25
C THR A 390 -37.32 -28.56 -11.95
N GLN A 391 -38.55 -28.32 -11.50
CA GLN A 391 -39.76 -28.80 -12.16
C GLN A 391 -39.86 -28.28 -13.61
N GLY A 392 -40.21 -29.19 -14.52
CA GLY A 392 -40.41 -28.91 -15.94
C GLY A 392 -39.12 -28.77 -16.78
N ILE A 393 -37.93 -28.86 -16.17
CA ILE A 393 -36.68 -29.00 -16.93
C ILE A 393 -36.70 -30.37 -17.63
N ARG A 394 -36.38 -30.38 -18.93
CA ARG A 394 -36.28 -31.57 -19.79
C ARG A 394 -34.85 -31.91 -20.14
N SER A 395 -34.00 -30.90 -20.38
CA SER A 395 -32.59 -31.08 -20.72
C SER A 395 -31.71 -30.22 -19.79
N PHE A 396 -30.53 -30.71 -19.44
CA PHE A 396 -29.66 -30.10 -18.43
C PHE A 396 -28.18 -30.15 -18.80
N ILE A 397 -27.44 -29.10 -18.44
CA ILE A 397 -25.98 -29.09 -18.42
C ILE A 397 -25.53 -28.63 -17.05
N GLY A 398 -24.70 -29.44 -16.40
CA GLY A 398 -24.01 -29.08 -15.17
C GLY A 398 -22.51 -29.01 -15.40
N SER A 399 -21.91 -27.87 -15.11
CA SER A 399 -20.50 -27.59 -15.36
C SER A 399 -19.78 -27.19 -14.08
N PRO A 400 -18.63 -27.79 -13.75
CA PRO A 400 -17.91 -27.44 -12.54
C PRO A 400 -17.22 -26.08 -12.70
N LEU A 401 -17.24 -25.28 -11.64
CA LEU A 401 -16.44 -24.07 -11.53
C LEU A 401 -15.07 -24.49 -10.98
N LEU A 402 -14.03 -24.44 -11.81
CA LEU A 402 -12.69 -24.92 -11.46
C LEU A 402 -11.70 -23.77 -11.33
N VAL A 403 -10.90 -23.79 -10.26
CA VAL A 403 -9.71 -22.94 -10.10
C VAL A 403 -8.54 -23.84 -9.72
N GLN A 404 -7.45 -23.80 -10.49
CA GLN A 404 -6.28 -24.66 -10.27
C GLN A 404 -6.66 -26.15 -10.11
N GLU A 405 -7.51 -26.67 -10.99
CA GLU A 405 -8.02 -28.06 -10.95
C GLU A 405 -8.88 -28.42 -9.72
N GLN A 406 -9.22 -27.45 -8.86
CA GLN A 406 -10.10 -27.66 -7.70
C GLN A 406 -11.50 -27.11 -7.97
N PRO A 407 -12.57 -27.89 -7.71
CA PRO A 407 -13.93 -27.41 -7.85
C PRO A 407 -14.30 -26.47 -6.69
N ILE A 408 -14.67 -25.24 -7.03
CA ILE A 408 -15.17 -24.23 -6.09
C ILE A 408 -16.70 -24.10 -6.14
N GLY A 409 -17.37 -24.81 -7.06
CA GLY A 409 -18.81 -24.73 -7.25
C GLY A 409 -19.30 -25.38 -8.55
N ILE A 410 -20.55 -25.13 -8.90
CA ILE A 410 -21.25 -25.64 -10.08
C ILE A 410 -22.03 -24.52 -10.76
N LEU A 411 -21.89 -24.41 -12.08
CA LEU A 411 -22.80 -23.69 -12.97
C LEU A 411 -23.75 -24.68 -13.63
N ALA A 412 -25.05 -24.53 -13.38
CA ALA A 412 -26.08 -25.41 -13.87
C ALA A 412 -27.06 -24.65 -14.76
N ILE A 413 -27.34 -25.16 -15.97
CA ILE A 413 -28.37 -24.64 -16.85
C ILE A 413 -29.37 -25.72 -17.25
N GLY A 414 -30.62 -25.31 -17.47
CA GLY A 414 -31.70 -26.20 -17.87
C GLY A 414 -32.63 -25.59 -18.91
N ARG A 415 -33.15 -26.45 -19.77
CA ARG A 415 -34.16 -26.15 -20.80
C ARG A 415 -35.45 -26.91 -20.55
N ARG A 416 -36.58 -26.30 -20.94
CA ARG A 416 -37.92 -26.89 -20.83
C ARG A 416 -38.54 -27.26 -22.19
N ASP A 417 -37.90 -26.85 -23.28
CA ASP A 417 -38.35 -27.13 -24.64
C ASP A 417 -37.92 -28.54 -25.10
N GLU A 418 -38.39 -28.93 -26.29
CA GLU A 418 -38.16 -30.27 -26.85
C GLU A 418 -36.78 -30.42 -27.50
N THR A 419 -36.03 -29.33 -27.65
CA THR A 419 -34.67 -29.34 -28.18
C THR A 419 -33.66 -29.70 -27.08
N PRO A 420 -33.04 -30.90 -27.12
CA PRO A 420 -32.04 -31.27 -26.13
C PRO A 420 -30.76 -30.45 -26.32
N TYR A 421 -30.03 -30.26 -25.22
CA TYR A 421 -28.68 -29.72 -25.29
C TYR A 421 -27.73 -30.67 -26.04
N THR A 422 -26.76 -30.08 -26.73
CA THR A 422 -25.74 -30.78 -27.53
C THR A 422 -24.39 -30.84 -26.81
N PRO A 423 -23.46 -31.70 -27.25
CA PRO A 423 -22.08 -31.67 -26.75
C PRO A 423 -21.39 -30.32 -26.94
N ASP A 424 -21.69 -29.60 -28.03
CA ASP A 424 -21.14 -28.26 -28.29
C ASP A 424 -21.66 -27.22 -27.29
N ASP A 425 -22.93 -27.32 -26.87
CA ASP A 425 -23.46 -26.52 -25.77
C ASP A 425 -22.69 -26.79 -24.47
N ALA A 426 -22.40 -28.07 -24.17
CA ALA A 426 -21.65 -28.44 -22.97
C ALA A 426 -20.20 -27.91 -22.98
N HIS A 427 -19.52 -27.97 -24.12
CA HIS A 427 -18.20 -27.36 -24.30
C HIS A 427 -18.23 -25.84 -24.11
N THR A 428 -19.26 -25.19 -24.65
CA THR A 428 -19.46 -23.75 -24.53
C THR A 428 -19.71 -23.32 -23.08
N VAL A 429 -20.60 -24.03 -22.38
CA VAL A 429 -20.88 -23.78 -20.95
C VAL A 429 -19.64 -24.03 -20.10
N PHE A 430 -18.83 -25.05 -20.40
CA PHE A 430 -17.60 -25.33 -19.66
C PHE A 430 -16.52 -24.27 -19.87
N ALA A 431 -16.34 -23.79 -21.10
CA ALA A 431 -15.43 -22.68 -21.38
C ALA A 431 -15.86 -21.41 -20.62
N PHE A 432 -17.17 -21.15 -20.57
CA PHE A 432 -17.74 -20.04 -19.79
C PHE A 432 -17.56 -20.25 -18.27
N ALA A 433 -17.86 -21.45 -17.76
CA ALA A 433 -17.73 -21.82 -16.34
C ALA A 433 -16.30 -21.63 -15.83
N THR A 434 -15.29 -21.95 -16.64
CA THR A 434 -13.88 -21.71 -16.31
C THR A 434 -13.59 -20.22 -16.05
N GLN A 435 -14.10 -19.32 -16.90
CA GLN A 435 -13.90 -17.88 -16.72
C GLN A 435 -14.67 -17.33 -15.51
N VAL A 436 -15.89 -17.85 -15.30
CA VAL A 436 -16.72 -17.54 -14.13
C VAL A 436 -16.01 -17.93 -12.83
N ALA A 437 -15.42 -19.12 -12.80
CA ALA A 437 -14.76 -19.66 -11.62
C ALA A 437 -13.63 -18.73 -11.14
N ILE A 438 -12.79 -18.25 -12.07
CA ILE A 438 -11.68 -17.33 -11.75
C ILE A 438 -12.21 -16.05 -11.11
N ALA A 439 -13.25 -15.44 -11.68
CA ALA A 439 -13.74 -14.17 -11.18
C ALA A 439 -14.49 -14.31 -9.84
N VAL A 440 -15.29 -15.36 -9.67
CA VAL A 440 -15.95 -15.67 -8.39
C VAL A 440 -14.91 -15.93 -7.31
N TYR A 441 -13.86 -16.70 -7.62
CA TYR A 441 -12.76 -16.97 -6.69
C TYR A 441 -12.02 -15.69 -6.28
N ASN A 442 -11.72 -14.80 -7.24
CA ASN A 442 -11.07 -13.53 -6.94
C ASN A 442 -11.93 -12.62 -6.05
N ALA A 443 -13.25 -12.56 -6.30
CA ALA A 443 -14.19 -11.82 -5.46
C ALA A 443 -14.25 -12.39 -4.03
N GLN A 444 -14.33 -13.72 -3.88
CA GLN A 444 -14.29 -14.39 -2.58
C GLN A 444 -12.99 -14.14 -1.81
N LEU A 445 -11.85 -14.24 -2.50
CA LEU A 445 -10.54 -13.99 -1.91
C LEU A 445 -10.41 -12.53 -1.45
N HIS A 446 -10.91 -11.59 -2.26
CA HIS A 446 -10.90 -10.17 -1.92
C HIS A 446 -11.79 -9.88 -0.70
N ALA A 447 -13.01 -10.42 -0.65
CA ALA A 447 -13.90 -10.28 0.50
C ALA A 447 -13.25 -10.83 1.79
N LYS A 448 -12.68 -12.04 1.73
CA LYS A 448 -11.97 -12.65 2.87
C LYS A 448 -10.76 -11.81 3.32
N THR A 449 -10.04 -11.23 2.37
CA THR A 449 -8.89 -10.35 2.65
C THR A 449 -9.33 -9.04 3.28
N GLN A 450 -10.38 -8.40 2.76
CA GLN A 450 -10.93 -7.18 3.34
C GLN A 450 -11.45 -7.41 4.76
N GLU A 451 -12.16 -8.50 5.00
CA GLU A 451 -12.67 -8.84 6.34
C GLU A 451 -11.52 -9.09 7.32
N ARG A 452 -10.48 -9.82 6.89
CA ARG A 452 -9.26 -10.00 7.68
C ARG A 452 -8.55 -8.68 7.97
N ASN A 453 -8.44 -7.78 6.98
CA ASN A 453 -7.86 -6.46 7.18
C ASN A 453 -8.70 -5.59 8.12
N ARG A 454 -10.04 -5.67 8.05
CA ARG A 454 -10.94 -4.97 8.96
C ARG A 454 -10.77 -5.48 10.40
N ARG A 455 -10.66 -6.81 10.58
CA ARG A 455 -10.36 -7.44 11.89
C ARG A 455 -9.00 -6.99 12.43
N LEU A 456 -7.97 -6.91 11.59
CA LEU A 456 -6.65 -6.43 11.98
C LEU A 456 -6.63 -4.94 12.33
N ALA A 457 -7.32 -4.10 11.56
CA ALA A 457 -7.43 -2.67 11.83
C ALA A 457 -8.13 -2.40 13.17
N LEU A 458 -9.21 -3.13 13.46
CA LEU A 458 -9.89 -3.08 14.75
C LEU A 458 -8.95 -3.42 15.91
N LEU A 459 -8.21 -4.53 15.79
CA LEU A 459 -7.24 -4.93 16.80
C LEU A 459 -6.13 -3.89 16.99
N HIS A 460 -5.66 -3.29 15.90
CA HIS A 460 -4.65 -2.24 15.94
C HIS A 460 -5.16 -0.95 16.59
N GLU A 461 -6.38 -0.51 16.28
CA GLU A 461 -7.01 0.66 16.90
C GLU A 461 -7.19 0.47 18.42
N ILE A 462 -7.66 -0.71 18.84
CA ILE A 462 -7.79 -1.06 20.26
C ILE A 462 -6.40 -1.11 20.92
N SER A 463 -5.39 -1.70 20.26
CA SER A 463 -4.02 -1.73 20.76
C SER A 463 -3.41 -0.33 20.95
N LEU A 464 -3.66 0.60 20.03
CA LEU A 464 -3.20 1.98 20.13
C LEU A 464 -3.91 2.73 21.26
N ALA A 465 -5.24 2.58 21.39
CA ALA A 465 -5.99 3.18 22.50
C ALA A 465 -5.45 2.70 23.85
N VAL A 466 -5.21 1.40 23.96
CA VAL A 466 -4.69 0.76 25.18
C VAL A 466 -3.26 1.22 25.53
N ASN A 467 -2.41 1.52 24.56
CA ASN A 467 -1.03 1.97 24.82
C ASN A 467 -0.88 3.49 25.03
N SER A 468 -1.94 4.28 24.86
CA SER A 468 -1.85 5.75 24.83
C SER A 468 -1.96 6.42 26.20
N THR A 469 -2.32 5.69 27.27
CA THR A 469 -2.59 6.28 28.59
C THR A 469 -1.88 5.51 29.70
N LEU A 470 -1.13 6.22 30.55
CA LEU A 470 -0.44 5.65 31.71
C LEU A 470 -1.37 5.44 32.92
N ASP A 471 -2.57 6.04 32.89
CA ASP A 471 -3.61 5.84 33.89
C ASP A 471 -4.51 4.65 33.53
N LEU A 472 -4.52 3.66 34.42
CA LEU A 472 -5.28 2.41 34.27
C LEU A 472 -6.78 2.67 34.12
N LYS A 473 -7.34 3.64 34.86
CA LYS A 473 -8.78 3.91 34.84
C LYS A 473 -9.21 4.50 33.50
N THR A 474 -8.47 5.50 33.02
CA THR A 474 -8.72 6.12 31.72
C THR A 474 -8.56 5.11 30.57
N LEU A 475 -7.54 4.25 30.64
CA LEU A 475 -7.32 3.17 29.67
C LEU A 475 -8.51 2.22 29.59
N LEU A 476 -8.97 1.71 30.73
CA LEU A 476 -10.07 0.74 30.77
C LEU A 476 -11.41 1.35 30.35
N THR A 477 -11.66 2.62 30.69
CA THR A 477 -12.86 3.34 30.26
C THR A 477 -12.88 3.53 28.73
N ALA A 478 -11.74 3.93 28.16
CA ALA A 478 -11.60 4.04 26.71
C ALA A 478 -11.78 2.69 26.00
N ALA A 479 -11.30 1.60 26.62
CA ALA A 479 -11.53 0.25 26.12
C ALA A 479 -13.02 -0.12 26.12
N CYS A 480 -13.76 0.14 27.22
CA CYS A 480 -15.21 -0.07 27.29
C CYS A 480 -15.94 0.69 26.18
N GLN A 481 -15.59 1.96 25.95
CA GLN A 481 -16.17 2.76 24.86
C GLN A 481 -15.97 2.09 23.50
N LYS A 482 -14.75 1.63 23.22
CA LYS A 482 -14.45 0.96 21.95
C LYS A 482 -15.14 -0.39 21.82
N LEU A 483 -15.34 -1.12 22.92
CA LEU A 483 -16.10 -2.36 22.92
C LEU A 483 -17.57 -2.10 22.56
N VAL A 484 -18.20 -1.10 23.17
CA VAL A 484 -19.57 -0.67 22.86
C VAL A 484 -19.72 -0.27 21.38
N GLU A 485 -18.83 0.60 20.88
CA GLU A 485 -18.85 1.05 19.48
C GLU A 485 -18.71 -0.10 18.47
N ASN A 486 -17.80 -1.04 18.72
CA ASN A 486 -17.44 -2.07 17.72
C ASN A 486 -18.33 -3.30 17.76
N PHE A 487 -18.80 -3.71 18.94
CA PHE A 487 -19.71 -4.85 19.07
C PHE A 487 -21.18 -4.46 18.96
N GLN A 488 -21.49 -3.16 18.91
CA GLN A 488 -22.86 -2.64 18.88
C GLN A 488 -23.67 -3.20 20.05
N VAL A 489 -23.10 -3.11 21.25
CA VAL A 489 -23.76 -3.46 22.51
C VAL A 489 -24.14 -2.20 23.26
N ASP A 490 -25.05 -2.28 24.22
CA ASP A 490 -25.56 -1.08 24.90
C ASP A 490 -24.64 -0.62 26.02
N HIS A 491 -23.90 -1.56 26.62
CA HIS A 491 -23.00 -1.29 27.74
C HIS A 491 -21.84 -2.29 27.80
N SER A 492 -20.73 -1.87 28.40
CA SER A 492 -19.58 -2.72 28.72
C SER A 492 -18.95 -2.29 30.04
N GLY A 493 -18.66 -3.26 30.92
CA GLY A 493 -17.95 -3.04 32.17
C GLY A 493 -16.68 -3.88 32.26
N VAL A 494 -15.69 -3.41 33.02
CA VAL A 494 -14.48 -4.16 33.40
C VAL A 494 -14.46 -4.38 34.90
N LEU A 495 -14.33 -5.66 35.27
CA LEU A 495 -14.23 -6.16 36.63
C LEU A 495 -12.80 -6.66 36.85
N LEU A 496 -12.07 -6.11 37.83
CA LEU A 496 -10.75 -6.62 38.21
C LEU A 496 -10.82 -7.37 39.53
N PHE A 497 -10.18 -8.53 39.58
CA PHE A 497 -10.20 -9.37 40.76
C PHE A 497 -9.15 -8.91 41.78
N ASP A 498 -9.48 -9.09 43.06
CA ASP A 498 -8.49 -8.99 44.11
C ASP A 498 -7.51 -10.18 44.06
N ASN A 499 -6.36 -10.05 44.74
CA ASN A 499 -5.28 -11.04 44.72
C ASN A 499 -5.64 -12.41 45.33
N ASN A 500 -6.58 -12.44 46.27
CA ASN A 500 -7.12 -13.63 46.93
C ASN A 500 -8.35 -14.20 46.21
N LEU A 501 -8.80 -13.61 45.11
CA LEU A 501 -9.99 -14.00 44.35
C LEU A 501 -11.29 -14.03 45.19
N THR A 502 -11.42 -13.12 46.17
CA THR A 502 -12.62 -13.06 47.02
C THR A 502 -13.72 -12.21 46.41
N TYR A 503 -13.37 -11.10 45.77
CA TYR A 503 -14.27 -10.23 45.05
C TYR A 503 -13.64 -9.67 43.76
N GLY A 504 -14.49 -9.22 42.85
CA GLY A 504 -14.12 -8.37 41.73
C GLY A 504 -14.63 -6.95 41.95
N GLU A 505 -13.83 -5.95 41.60
CA GLU A 505 -14.21 -4.53 41.67
C GLU A 505 -14.45 -3.98 40.28
N VAL A 506 -15.57 -3.28 40.07
CA VAL A 506 -15.86 -2.62 38.80
C VAL A 506 -14.98 -1.39 38.69
N VAL A 507 -14.00 -1.42 37.80
CA VAL A 507 -12.99 -0.35 37.66
C VAL A 507 -13.26 0.60 36.49
N ALA A 508 -14.09 0.17 35.54
CA ALA A 508 -14.49 0.96 34.39
C ALA A 508 -15.82 0.46 33.82
N ASP A 509 -16.60 1.36 33.27
CA ASP A 509 -17.86 1.09 32.60
C ASP A 509 -18.13 2.13 31.50
N PHE A 510 -18.89 1.74 30.47
CA PHE A 510 -19.35 2.65 29.43
C PHE A 510 -20.64 2.14 28.77
N PRO A 511 -21.64 3.00 28.55
CA PRO A 511 -21.81 4.33 29.15
C PRO A 511 -21.86 4.26 30.68
N PRO A 512 -21.43 5.29 31.43
CA PRO A 512 -21.32 5.22 32.88
C PRO A 512 -22.68 5.00 33.56
N GLN A 513 -22.79 3.95 34.38
CA GLN A 513 -23.98 3.55 35.14
C GLN A 513 -23.86 3.81 36.66
N GLN A 514 -22.83 4.55 37.09
CA GLN A 514 -22.52 4.82 38.51
C GLN A 514 -22.22 3.55 39.34
N ILE A 515 -21.66 2.53 38.70
CA ILE A 515 -21.30 1.26 39.34
C ILE A 515 -19.79 1.12 39.61
N ILE A 516 -18.98 2.12 39.23
CA ILE A 516 -17.53 2.10 39.47
C ILE A 516 -17.27 2.05 40.98
N GLY A 517 -16.45 1.09 41.42
CA GLY A 517 -16.11 0.82 42.82
C GLY A 517 -17.00 -0.24 43.50
N GLU A 518 -18.07 -0.69 42.84
CA GLU A 518 -18.89 -1.78 43.35
C GLU A 518 -18.10 -3.09 43.41
N ARG A 519 -18.27 -3.82 44.51
CA ARG A 519 -17.57 -5.09 44.76
C ARG A 519 -18.51 -6.26 44.63
N ILE A 520 -18.22 -7.13 43.67
CA ILE A 520 -18.99 -8.33 43.37
C ILE A 520 -18.26 -9.53 43.99
N PRO A 521 -18.85 -10.24 44.95
CA PRO A 521 -18.28 -11.47 45.48
C PRO A 521 -18.03 -12.50 44.38
N LEU A 522 -16.87 -13.16 44.40
CA LEU A 522 -16.52 -14.21 43.45
C LEU A 522 -16.82 -15.59 44.01
N GLU A 523 -16.66 -15.77 45.32
CA GLU A 523 -16.94 -17.03 46.01
C GLU A 523 -18.45 -17.35 45.97
N ARG A 524 -18.81 -18.61 45.70
CA ARG A 524 -20.19 -19.12 45.67
C ARG A 524 -21.05 -18.56 44.53
N TYR A 525 -20.45 -17.84 43.58
CA TYR A 525 -21.10 -17.37 42.36
C TYR A 525 -20.76 -18.32 41.22
N ILE A 526 -21.76 -19.05 40.72
CA ILE A 526 -21.60 -20.14 39.75
C ILE A 526 -20.82 -19.66 38.51
N LEU A 527 -21.13 -18.46 38.02
CA LEU A 527 -20.49 -17.91 36.84
C LEU A 527 -19.02 -17.55 37.08
N SER A 528 -18.71 -16.91 38.21
CA SER A 528 -17.34 -16.55 38.59
C SER A 528 -16.48 -17.80 38.76
N GLU A 529 -16.97 -18.81 39.49
CA GLU A 529 -16.28 -20.10 39.66
C GLU A 529 -16.07 -20.82 38.33
N ARG A 530 -17.08 -20.86 37.46
CA ARG A 530 -16.99 -21.49 36.13
C ARG A 530 -15.99 -20.76 35.24
N MET A 531 -16.00 -19.43 35.23
CA MET A 531 -15.07 -18.63 34.42
C MET A 531 -13.63 -18.82 34.89
N ILE A 532 -13.38 -18.79 36.20
CA ILE A 532 -12.05 -19.01 36.80
C ILE A 532 -11.56 -20.43 36.51
N ALA A 533 -12.42 -21.45 36.64
CA ALA A 533 -12.05 -22.84 36.40
C ALA A 533 -11.83 -23.19 34.93
N THR A 534 -12.64 -22.64 34.02
CA THR A 534 -12.59 -23.00 32.59
C THR A 534 -11.71 -22.07 31.77
N VAL A 535 -11.47 -20.84 32.23
CA VAL A 535 -10.72 -19.79 31.51
C VAL A 535 -11.33 -19.53 30.11
N LYS A 536 -12.66 -19.64 30.02
CA LYS A 536 -13.42 -19.48 28.77
C LYS A 536 -14.51 -18.40 28.90
N PRO A 537 -14.80 -17.67 27.80
CA PRO A 537 -15.93 -16.75 27.73
C PRO A 537 -17.25 -17.45 28.03
N GLN A 538 -18.19 -16.69 28.60
CA GLN A 538 -19.52 -17.15 28.98
C GLN A 538 -20.56 -16.27 28.29
N ALA A 539 -21.22 -16.78 27.26
CA ALA A 539 -22.33 -16.11 26.59
C ALA A 539 -23.65 -16.57 27.22
N ILE A 540 -24.48 -15.62 27.66
CA ILE A 540 -25.77 -15.88 28.30
C ILE A 540 -26.85 -15.06 27.61
N ASP A 541 -27.81 -15.78 27.01
CA ASP A 541 -28.87 -15.19 26.18
C ASP A 541 -30.01 -14.58 27.01
N ASP A 542 -30.23 -15.05 28.24
CA ASP A 542 -31.27 -14.57 29.17
C ASP A 542 -30.67 -14.32 30.56
N ALA A 543 -29.97 -13.20 30.70
CA ALA A 543 -29.22 -12.86 31.91
C ALA A 543 -30.10 -12.69 33.16
N GLN A 544 -31.41 -12.48 32.99
CA GLN A 544 -32.36 -12.23 34.08
C GLN A 544 -33.00 -13.50 34.64
N HIS A 545 -32.89 -14.63 33.93
CA HIS A 545 -33.51 -15.90 34.30
C HIS A 545 -32.57 -17.11 34.19
N ASP A 546 -31.35 -16.95 33.65
CA ASP A 546 -30.38 -18.04 33.58
C ASP A 546 -29.96 -18.46 35.02
N PRO A 547 -30.04 -19.76 35.37
CA PRO A 547 -29.65 -20.26 36.69
C PRO A 547 -28.19 -19.95 37.07
N ALA A 548 -27.28 -19.81 36.09
CA ALA A 548 -25.90 -19.42 36.35
C ALA A 548 -25.76 -17.97 36.85
N MET A 549 -26.81 -17.17 36.71
CA MET A 549 -26.89 -15.75 37.12
C MET A 549 -27.79 -15.52 38.33
N GLU A 550 -28.29 -16.57 38.99
CA GLU A 550 -29.26 -16.45 40.09
C GLU A 550 -28.81 -15.47 41.18
N GLN A 551 -27.53 -15.51 41.55
CA GLN A 551 -26.93 -14.64 42.57
C GLN A 551 -26.87 -13.16 42.15
N VAL A 552 -26.92 -12.84 40.86
CA VAL A 552 -26.83 -11.47 40.32
C VAL A 552 -28.10 -10.99 39.62
N TRP A 553 -29.19 -11.77 39.61
CA TRP A 553 -30.43 -11.40 38.93
C TRP A 553 -30.98 -10.04 39.38
N VAL A 554 -30.81 -9.66 40.64
CA VAL A 554 -31.23 -8.34 41.14
C VAL A 554 -30.50 -7.22 40.39
N VAL A 555 -29.18 -7.35 40.22
CA VAL A 555 -28.36 -6.38 39.47
C VAL A 555 -28.70 -6.43 37.99
N MET A 556 -28.81 -7.63 37.39
CA MET A 556 -29.16 -7.78 35.97
C MET A 556 -30.52 -7.12 35.64
N ARG A 557 -31.51 -7.25 36.53
CA ARG A 557 -32.82 -6.59 36.38
C ARG A 557 -32.76 -5.09 36.63
N ALA A 558 -32.00 -4.65 37.63
CA ALA A 558 -31.85 -3.22 37.93
C ALA A 558 -31.20 -2.45 36.77
N LEU A 559 -30.21 -3.06 36.10
CA LEU A 559 -29.51 -2.50 34.94
C LEU A 559 -30.20 -2.86 33.61
N ASN A 560 -31.33 -3.58 33.66
CA ASN A 560 -32.07 -4.10 32.51
C ASN A 560 -31.20 -4.89 31.50
N ILE A 561 -30.18 -5.63 31.97
CA ILE A 561 -29.33 -6.47 31.12
C ILE A 561 -30.16 -7.69 30.69
N GLN A 562 -30.39 -7.82 29.39
CA GLN A 562 -31.15 -8.89 28.75
C GLN A 562 -30.26 -10.08 28.37
N SER A 563 -29.12 -9.80 27.73
CA SER A 563 -28.10 -10.80 27.37
C SER A 563 -26.70 -10.24 27.61
N ILE A 564 -25.76 -11.12 27.93
CA ILE A 564 -24.40 -10.74 28.35
C ILE A 564 -23.35 -11.73 27.83
N LEU A 565 -22.22 -11.20 27.35
CA LEU A 565 -21.00 -11.97 27.09
C LEU A 565 -19.94 -11.56 28.10
N ILE A 566 -19.51 -12.48 28.95
CA ILE A 566 -18.46 -12.26 29.95
C ILE A 566 -17.17 -12.91 29.45
N VAL A 567 -16.11 -12.11 29.34
CA VAL A 567 -14.83 -12.53 28.76
C VAL A 567 -13.73 -12.41 29.82
N PRO A 568 -13.03 -13.50 30.15
CA PRO A 568 -11.97 -13.47 31.17
C PRO A 568 -10.74 -12.70 30.66
N LEU A 569 -10.19 -11.85 31.53
CA LEU A 569 -8.89 -11.21 31.38
C LEU A 569 -7.83 -12.13 31.97
N ILE A 570 -6.91 -12.63 31.14
CA ILE A 570 -6.00 -13.71 31.51
C ILE A 570 -4.56 -13.22 31.51
N SER A 571 -3.86 -13.41 32.63
CA SER A 571 -2.43 -13.15 32.75
C SER A 571 -1.75 -14.39 33.33
N GLN A 572 -0.69 -14.88 32.67
CA GLN A 572 0.09 -16.05 33.09
C GLN A 572 -0.77 -17.29 33.40
N GLY A 573 -1.86 -17.49 32.64
CA GLY A 573 -2.76 -18.63 32.82
C GLY A 573 -3.79 -18.48 33.96
N GLN A 574 -3.80 -17.34 34.65
CA GLN A 574 -4.77 -17.03 35.70
C GLN A 574 -5.73 -15.91 35.26
N VAL A 575 -6.98 -15.99 35.70
CA VAL A 575 -7.98 -14.95 35.47
C VAL A 575 -7.74 -13.82 36.47
N ILE A 576 -7.37 -12.65 35.97
CA ILE A 576 -7.12 -11.43 36.78
C ILE A 576 -8.33 -10.49 36.82
N GLY A 577 -9.38 -10.82 36.08
CA GLY A 577 -10.60 -10.04 35.94
C GLY A 577 -11.42 -10.51 34.74
N SER A 578 -12.41 -9.73 34.36
CA SER A 578 -13.22 -9.94 33.17
C SER A 578 -13.73 -8.61 32.63
N PHE A 579 -14.09 -8.59 31.35
CA PHE A 579 -15.00 -7.55 30.85
C PHE A 579 -16.30 -8.17 30.37
N SER A 580 -17.35 -7.37 30.33
CA SER A 580 -18.66 -7.77 29.84
C SER A 580 -19.07 -6.97 28.59
N LEU A 581 -19.86 -7.61 27.73
CA LEU A 581 -20.62 -6.96 26.67
C LEU A 581 -22.09 -7.19 26.95
N ASP A 582 -22.83 -6.11 27.20
CA ASP A 582 -24.16 -6.16 27.78
C ASP A 582 -25.18 -5.58 26.79
N MET A 583 -26.24 -6.32 26.50
CA MET A 583 -27.41 -5.81 25.78
C MET A 583 -28.52 -5.55 26.77
N THR A 584 -29.12 -4.36 26.70
CA THR A 584 -30.27 -3.93 27.52
C THR A 584 -31.52 -3.69 26.69
N SER A 585 -31.36 -3.39 25.40
CA SER A 585 -32.42 -3.09 24.45
C SER A 585 -33.17 -4.34 23.99
N GLU A 586 -32.44 -5.42 23.67
CA GLU A 586 -33.00 -6.69 23.19
C GLU A 586 -32.15 -7.90 23.61
N ARG A 587 -32.72 -9.10 23.46
CA ARG A 587 -31.98 -10.35 23.65
C ARG A 587 -31.16 -10.65 22.39
N ARG A 588 -29.87 -10.91 22.57
CA ARG A 588 -28.92 -11.22 21.49
C ARG A 588 -28.15 -12.49 21.79
N GLN A 589 -27.97 -13.32 20.77
CA GLN A 589 -27.03 -14.43 20.80
C GLN A 589 -25.69 -13.99 20.21
N PHE A 590 -24.61 -14.14 20.99
CA PHE A 590 -23.25 -13.83 20.52
C PHE A 590 -22.71 -14.99 19.68
N ASN A 591 -22.25 -14.71 18.48
CA ASN A 591 -21.71 -15.73 17.59
C ASN A 591 -20.22 -16.03 17.88
N SER A 592 -19.72 -17.14 17.32
CA SER A 592 -18.33 -17.60 17.55
C SER A 592 -17.28 -16.56 17.15
N SER A 593 -17.51 -15.78 16.09
CA SER A 593 -16.57 -14.76 15.61
C SER A 593 -16.47 -13.60 16.59
N GLU A 594 -17.61 -13.15 17.14
CA GLU A 594 -17.65 -12.10 18.18
C GLU A 594 -16.89 -12.54 19.42
N ILE A 595 -17.10 -13.78 19.87
CA ILE A 595 -16.42 -14.35 21.04
C ILE A 595 -14.90 -14.38 20.81
N GLU A 596 -14.42 -14.82 19.65
CA GLU A 596 -12.99 -14.84 19.34
C GLU A 596 -12.35 -13.45 19.32
N ILE A 597 -13.03 -12.46 18.75
CA ILE A 597 -12.55 -11.06 18.72
C ILE A 597 -12.47 -10.53 20.15
N ALA A 598 -13.51 -10.76 20.95
CA ALA A 598 -13.57 -10.33 22.34
C ALA A 598 -12.45 -10.96 23.19
N GLN A 599 -12.15 -12.25 23.00
CA GLN A 599 -11.00 -12.93 23.65
C GLN A 599 -9.64 -12.32 23.25
N THR A 600 -9.50 -11.94 21.99
CA THR A 600 -8.27 -11.29 21.51
C THR A 600 -8.08 -9.94 22.20
N ILE A 601 -9.16 -9.18 22.35
CA ILE A 601 -9.15 -7.89 23.07
C ILE A 601 -8.86 -8.11 24.55
N ALA A 602 -9.46 -9.13 25.19
CA ALA A 602 -9.20 -9.49 26.58
C ALA A 602 -7.71 -9.75 26.84
N SER A 603 -7.05 -10.43 25.90
CA SER A 603 -5.62 -10.74 26.02
C SER A 603 -4.75 -9.47 25.98
N GLN A 604 -5.12 -8.49 25.14
CA GLN A 604 -4.42 -7.20 25.07
C GLN A 604 -4.67 -6.35 26.32
N LEU A 605 -5.93 -6.30 26.79
CA LEU A 605 -6.29 -5.59 28.02
C LEU A 605 -5.58 -6.18 29.24
N ALA A 606 -5.52 -7.51 29.36
CA ALA A 606 -4.82 -8.17 30.47
C ALA A 606 -3.32 -7.81 30.51
N MET A 607 -2.66 -7.75 29.34
CA MET A 607 -1.27 -7.31 29.23
C MET A 607 -1.10 -5.85 29.68
N ALA A 608 -1.99 -4.96 29.24
CA ALA A 608 -1.92 -3.55 29.58
C ALA A 608 -2.18 -3.28 31.06
N ILE A 609 -3.17 -3.95 31.65
CA ILE A 609 -3.44 -3.91 33.09
C ILE A 609 -2.20 -4.34 33.89
N LYS A 610 -1.54 -5.42 33.45
CA LYS A 610 -0.31 -5.90 34.09
C LYS A 610 0.80 -4.84 34.03
N ASN A 611 1.03 -4.24 32.87
CA ASN A 611 2.07 -3.22 32.70
C ASN A 611 1.79 -1.97 33.54
N ALA A 612 0.53 -1.50 33.56
CA ALA A 612 0.12 -0.37 34.38
C ALA A 612 0.33 -0.63 35.87
N ARG A 613 -0.13 -1.79 36.37
CA ARG A 613 0.08 -2.20 37.78
C ARG A 613 1.57 -2.31 38.14
N LEU A 614 2.40 -2.82 37.24
CA LEU A 614 3.85 -2.93 37.47
C LEU A 614 4.52 -1.56 37.55
N LEU A 615 4.14 -0.63 36.66
CA LEU A 615 4.66 0.73 36.68
C LEU A 615 4.24 1.48 37.96
N GLU A 616 2.97 1.33 38.37
CA GLU A 616 2.45 1.93 39.60
C GLU A 616 3.17 1.38 40.83
N ALA A 617 3.35 0.06 40.92
CA ALA A 617 4.09 -0.57 42.02
C ALA A 617 5.55 -0.09 42.10
N GLU A 618 6.24 0.02 40.95
CA GLU A 618 7.61 0.53 40.92
C GLU A 618 7.66 2.01 41.33
N ARG A 619 6.69 2.82 40.89
CA ARG A 619 6.58 4.21 41.31
C ARG A 619 6.38 4.35 42.81
N THR A 620 5.42 3.63 43.39
CA THR A 620 5.17 3.64 44.85
C THR A 620 6.41 3.18 45.62
N ARG A 621 7.13 2.17 45.11
CA ARG A 621 8.37 1.72 45.72
C ARG A 621 9.44 2.82 45.72
N LEU A 622 9.67 3.46 44.57
CA LEU A 622 10.63 4.57 44.47
C LEU A 622 10.25 5.76 45.37
N GLU A 623 8.96 6.09 45.45
CA GLU A 623 8.45 7.12 46.36
C GLU A 623 8.76 6.77 47.84
N HIS A 624 8.59 5.51 48.24
CA HIS A 624 8.91 5.05 49.59
C HIS A 624 10.43 5.05 49.88
N GLU A 625 11.25 4.62 48.91
CA GLU A 625 12.71 4.65 49.03
C GLU A 625 13.24 6.09 49.16
N LEU A 626 12.67 7.04 48.40
CA LEU A 626 13.01 8.47 48.50
C LEU A 626 12.57 9.09 49.82
N GLU A 627 11.38 8.76 50.33
CA GLU A 627 10.92 9.23 51.63
C GLU A 627 11.82 8.72 52.77
N THR A 628 12.27 7.47 52.68
CA THR A 628 13.25 6.92 53.63
C THR A 628 14.57 7.68 53.57
N ALA A 629 15.08 7.98 52.37
CA ALA A 629 16.30 8.77 52.20
C ALA A 629 16.15 10.19 52.76
N ARG A 630 14.98 10.82 52.59
CA ARG A 630 14.66 12.13 53.17
C ARG A 630 14.70 12.11 54.69
N GLN A 631 14.13 11.09 55.32
CA GLN A 631 14.15 10.97 56.77
C GLN A 631 15.58 10.85 57.32
N ILE A 632 16.44 10.08 56.64
CA ILE A 632 17.87 9.99 56.97
C ILE A 632 18.54 11.35 56.82
N GLN A 633 18.30 12.05 55.70
CA GLN A 633 18.88 13.37 55.43
C GLN A 633 18.49 14.40 56.49
N VAL A 634 17.20 14.50 56.83
CA VAL A 634 16.71 15.40 57.87
C VAL A 634 17.31 15.08 59.24
N SER A 635 17.57 13.80 59.53
CA SER A 635 18.22 13.38 60.78
C SER A 635 19.69 13.79 60.90
N LEU A 636 20.34 14.17 59.79
CA LEU A 636 21.71 14.70 59.82
C LEU A 636 21.74 16.16 60.30
N PHE A 637 20.69 16.95 60.05
CA PHE A 637 20.66 18.35 60.46
C PHE A 637 20.67 18.50 61.99
N PRO A 638 21.25 19.60 62.50
CA PRO A 638 21.30 19.84 63.94
C PRO A 638 19.87 19.92 64.52
N PRO A 639 19.53 19.11 65.54
CA PRO A 639 18.16 19.03 66.06
C PRO A 639 17.75 20.27 66.86
N ASP A 640 18.71 20.95 67.48
CA ASP A 640 18.50 22.16 68.29
C ASP A 640 19.48 23.26 67.87
N VAL A 641 18.97 24.50 67.84
CA VAL A 641 19.82 25.68 67.70
C VAL A 641 20.66 25.86 68.98
N PRO A 642 21.98 26.11 68.88
CA PRO A 642 22.83 26.28 70.05
C PRO A 642 22.44 27.53 70.85
N LYS A 643 22.30 27.38 72.17
CA LYS A 643 22.05 28.49 73.10
C LYS A 643 23.36 29.08 73.59
N VAL A 644 23.76 30.21 73.03
CA VAL A 644 25.01 30.91 73.33
C VAL A 644 24.68 32.32 73.83
N MET A 645 25.24 32.70 74.97
CA MET A 645 24.95 34.01 75.57
C MET A 645 25.45 35.12 74.64
N GLY A 646 24.59 36.08 74.27
CA GLY A 646 24.95 37.17 73.37
C GLY A 646 24.72 36.89 71.88
N LEU A 647 24.24 35.70 71.51
CA LEU A 647 23.85 35.33 70.15
C LEU A 647 22.41 34.82 70.10
N ASP A 648 21.64 35.31 69.13
CA ASP A 648 20.35 34.74 68.73
C ASP A 648 20.48 34.20 67.30
N ILE A 649 20.23 32.90 67.11
CA ILE A 649 20.53 32.17 65.87
C ILE A 649 19.23 31.53 65.35
N SER A 650 19.03 31.57 64.04
CA SER A 650 17.97 30.81 63.36
C SER A 650 18.54 30.18 62.09
N GLY A 651 18.25 28.91 61.84
CA GLY A 651 18.67 28.20 60.64
C GLY A 651 17.53 27.42 60.04
N PHE A 652 17.49 27.40 58.71
CA PHE A 652 16.42 26.76 57.96
C PHE A 652 16.96 26.25 56.63
N SER A 653 16.50 25.07 56.23
CA SER A 653 16.80 24.48 54.93
C SER A 653 15.52 23.84 54.40
N PHE A 654 15.21 24.11 53.13
CA PHE A 654 14.05 23.58 52.45
C PHE A 654 14.47 22.96 51.11
N PRO A 655 14.24 21.65 50.93
CA PRO A 655 14.55 21.01 49.66
C PRO A 655 13.45 21.31 48.61
N ALA A 656 13.85 21.58 47.38
CA ALA A 656 12.94 21.71 46.23
C ALA A 656 12.30 20.38 45.81
N ARG A 657 12.91 19.25 46.18
CA ARG A 657 12.41 17.89 45.89
C ARG A 657 12.28 17.07 47.17
N GLN A 658 12.08 15.76 47.03
CA GLN A 658 12.06 14.86 48.18
C GLN A 658 13.38 14.89 48.98
N ILE A 659 14.52 15.16 48.36
CA ILE A 659 15.85 15.27 48.99
C ILE A 659 16.66 16.39 48.33
N GLY A 660 17.46 17.11 49.13
CA GLY A 660 18.23 18.28 48.68
C GLY A 660 19.75 18.14 48.75
N GLY A 661 20.49 19.01 48.06
CA GLY A 661 21.95 19.17 48.15
C GLY A 661 22.41 20.13 49.26
N ASP A 662 21.49 20.96 49.73
CA ASP A 662 21.71 21.99 50.72
C ASP A 662 21.84 21.48 52.16
N PHE A 663 22.66 22.16 52.96
CA PHE A 663 22.81 21.87 54.39
C PHE A 663 23.32 23.04 55.21
N TYR A 664 23.09 22.97 56.52
CA TYR A 664 23.74 23.83 57.50
C TYR A 664 24.11 23.05 58.76
N ASN A 665 25.10 23.53 59.50
CA ASN A 665 25.49 22.92 60.78
C ASN A 665 26.04 23.95 61.77
N TYR A 666 26.00 23.61 63.05
CA TYR A 666 26.51 24.41 64.16
C TYR A 666 27.54 23.64 64.98
N PHE A 667 28.60 24.34 65.37
CA PHE A 667 29.67 23.81 66.21
C PHE A 667 29.87 24.73 67.41
N VAL A 668 29.69 24.22 68.63
CA VAL A 668 29.95 24.99 69.85
C VAL A 668 31.28 24.54 70.44
N PHE A 669 32.17 25.51 70.64
CA PHE A 669 33.54 25.32 71.10
C PHE A 669 33.71 25.84 72.53
N GLU A 670 34.90 25.61 73.11
CA GLU A 670 35.22 26.20 74.41
C GLU A 670 35.17 27.74 74.36
N ARG A 671 34.84 28.35 75.51
CA ARG A 671 34.79 29.82 75.71
C ARG A 671 33.71 30.54 74.88
N GLN A 672 32.52 29.93 74.71
CA GLN A 672 31.38 30.52 73.98
C GLN A 672 31.71 30.85 72.50
N ARG A 673 32.67 30.14 71.90
CA ARG A 673 32.96 30.25 70.46
C ARG A 673 31.99 29.38 69.66
N VAL A 674 31.60 29.84 68.49
CA VAL A 674 30.62 29.16 67.62
C VAL A 674 31.13 29.08 66.19
N GLY A 675 31.06 27.91 65.58
CA GLY A 675 31.22 27.69 64.15
C GLY A 675 29.86 27.47 63.49
N ILE A 676 29.64 28.05 62.32
CA ILE A 676 28.41 27.97 61.56
C ILE A 676 28.79 27.69 60.11
N ALA A 677 28.21 26.65 59.54
CA ALA A 677 28.42 26.29 58.15
C ALA A 677 27.10 26.34 57.39
N VAL A 678 27.14 26.85 56.16
CA VAL A 678 26.10 26.67 55.15
C VAL A 678 26.77 26.13 53.90
N GLY A 679 26.18 25.10 53.31
CA GLY A 679 26.69 24.51 52.09
C GLY A 679 25.58 24.11 51.13
N ASP A 680 25.95 24.08 49.86
CA ASP A 680 25.14 23.63 48.73
C ASP A 680 25.97 22.65 47.88
N VAL A 681 25.34 21.63 47.33
CA VAL A 681 25.95 20.65 46.45
C VAL A 681 25.32 20.73 45.08
N SER A 682 26.16 20.94 44.06
CA SER A 682 25.68 21.25 42.71
C SER A 682 24.75 20.18 42.10
N GLY A 683 23.58 20.61 41.64
CA GLY A 683 22.57 19.78 40.99
C GLY A 683 21.62 19.07 41.96
N LYS A 684 20.70 18.23 41.44
CA LYS A 684 19.48 17.85 42.16
C LYS A 684 19.32 16.34 42.33
N GLY A 685 18.60 15.93 43.37
CA GLY A 685 18.20 14.55 43.63
C GLY A 685 19.26 13.73 44.39
N MET A 686 19.24 12.41 44.19
CA MET A 686 19.96 11.47 45.06
C MET A 686 21.49 11.64 45.06
N GLN A 687 22.09 12.03 43.93
CA GLN A 687 23.54 12.21 43.85
C GLN A 687 24.02 13.42 44.66
N SER A 688 23.31 14.55 44.59
CA SER A 688 23.66 15.73 45.40
C SER A 688 23.36 15.49 46.87
N ALA A 689 22.26 14.84 47.22
CA ALA A 689 21.94 14.45 48.60
C ALA A 689 23.00 13.54 49.25
N LEU A 690 23.56 12.56 48.51
CA LEU A 690 24.63 11.70 49.02
C LEU A 690 25.96 12.45 49.18
N MET A 691 26.28 13.33 48.23
CA MET A 691 27.46 14.20 48.33
C MET A 691 27.32 15.23 49.46
N MET A 692 26.10 15.70 49.72
CA MET A 692 25.77 16.54 50.86
C MET A 692 26.04 15.78 52.16
N ALA A 693 25.52 14.57 52.32
CA ALA A 693 25.74 13.77 53.52
C ALA A 693 27.23 13.49 53.79
N LEU A 694 28.01 13.22 52.72
CA LEU A 694 29.46 13.08 52.81
C LEU A 694 30.14 14.38 53.27
N SER A 695 29.76 15.51 52.65
CA SER A 695 30.32 16.83 52.97
C SER A 695 29.99 17.24 54.40
N PHE A 696 28.75 17.03 54.82
CA PHE A 696 28.27 17.26 56.18
C PHE A 696 29.02 16.39 57.19
N GLY A 697 29.22 15.10 56.89
CA GLY A 697 29.95 14.16 57.74
C GLY A 697 31.42 14.56 57.94
N LEU A 698 32.14 14.88 56.84
CA LEU A 698 33.52 15.34 56.89
C LEU A 698 33.64 16.66 57.65
N LEU A 699 32.77 17.64 57.35
CA LEU A 699 32.70 18.90 58.07
C LEU A 699 32.50 18.67 59.58
N SER A 700 31.60 17.75 59.95
CA SER A 700 31.29 17.46 61.36
C SER A 700 32.44 16.85 62.15
N ILE A 701 33.41 16.23 61.45
CA ILE A 701 34.62 15.66 62.03
C ILE A 701 35.69 16.75 62.11
N GLU A 702 36.01 17.40 60.99
CA GLU A 702 37.13 18.34 60.89
C GLU A 702 36.92 19.63 61.68
N ALA A 703 35.67 20.13 61.75
CA ALA A 703 35.36 21.35 62.49
C ALA A 703 35.65 21.23 64.00
N ARG A 704 35.70 20.01 64.57
CA ARG A 704 36.00 19.80 66.00
C ARG A 704 37.42 20.19 66.40
N SER A 705 38.34 20.26 65.44
CA SER A 705 39.75 20.57 65.70
C SER A 705 40.04 22.07 65.93
N GLU A 706 39.00 22.91 66.00
CA GLU A 706 39.09 24.37 66.20
C GLU A 706 40.09 25.08 65.27
N VAL A 707 40.16 24.63 64.02
CA VAL A 707 40.99 25.25 62.97
C VAL A 707 40.34 26.53 62.43
N LEU A 708 41.16 27.45 61.92
CA LEU A 708 40.66 28.66 61.25
C LEU A 708 39.82 28.30 60.00
N PRO A 709 38.81 29.12 59.63
CA PRO A 709 37.90 28.84 58.52
C PRO A 709 38.61 28.46 57.21
N ALA A 710 39.61 29.22 56.76
CA ALA A 710 40.33 28.95 55.52
C ALA A 710 41.08 27.62 55.53
N ALA A 711 41.67 27.26 56.68
CA ALA A 711 42.35 25.99 56.85
C ALA A 711 41.36 24.82 56.82
N LEU A 712 40.19 24.97 57.46
CA LEU A 712 39.11 23.98 57.41
C LEU A 712 38.64 23.72 55.97
N LEU A 713 38.37 24.77 55.19
CA LEU A 713 37.98 24.63 53.79
C LEU A 713 39.08 23.97 52.94
N GLY A 714 40.35 24.26 53.23
CA GLY A 714 41.49 23.59 52.59
C GLY A 714 41.54 22.08 52.85
N ILE A 715 41.29 21.67 54.09
CA ILE A 715 41.20 20.24 54.47
C ILE A 715 40.01 19.59 53.73
N LEU A 716 38.82 20.18 53.84
CA LEU A 716 37.62 19.65 53.20
C LEU A 716 37.75 19.57 51.66
N ASN A 717 38.40 20.55 51.03
CA ASN A 717 38.65 20.53 49.59
C ASN A 717 39.48 19.29 49.18
N ASN A 718 40.50 18.95 49.96
CA ASN A 718 41.35 17.80 49.66
C ASN A 718 40.65 16.47 49.93
N GLU A 719 39.86 16.38 51.00
CA GLU A 719 39.09 15.17 51.36
C GLU A 719 37.93 14.91 50.40
N LEU A 720 37.23 15.96 49.93
CA LEU A 720 36.11 15.82 49.01
C LEU A 720 36.56 15.55 47.56
N ARG A 721 37.76 15.99 47.16
CA ARG A 721 38.24 15.92 45.77
C ARG A 721 38.09 14.55 45.08
N PRO A 722 38.49 13.41 45.70
CA PRO A 722 38.36 12.10 45.06
C PRO A 722 36.90 11.75 44.71
N HIS A 723 35.95 12.30 45.46
CA HIS A 723 34.52 12.06 45.27
C HIS A 723 33.91 13.06 44.27
N THR A 724 34.31 14.32 44.31
CA THR A 724 33.85 15.36 43.38
C THR A 724 34.36 15.10 41.95
N GLU A 725 35.62 14.69 41.78
CA GLU A 725 36.21 14.35 40.47
C GLU A 725 35.49 13.18 39.81
N ARG A 726 35.10 12.16 40.59
CA ARG A 726 34.42 10.96 40.09
C ARG A 726 32.97 11.23 39.72
N ASN A 727 32.27 12.02 40.53
CA ASN A 727 30.83 12.25 40.38
C ASN A 727 30.48 13.54 39.63
N LYS A 728 31.46 14.40 39.34
CA LYS A 728 31.27 15.73 38.72
C LYS A 728 30.29 16.61 39.49
N LYS A 729 30.37 16.53 40.82
CA LYS A 729 29.56 17.27 41.79
C LYS A 729 30.52 18.07 42.65
N ASN A 730 30.25 19.36 42.83
CA ASN A 730 31.07 20.24 43.67
C ASN A 730 30.23 20.72 44.84
N THR A 731 30.90 21.12 45.91
CA THR A 731 30.22 21.62 47.12
C THR A 731 30.61 23.07 47.34
N ALA A 732 29.65 23.97 47.23
CA ALA A 732 29.78 25.34 47.69
C ALA A 732 29.64 25.35 49.21
N LEU A 733 30.50 26.06 49.93
CA LEU A 733 30.42 26.11 51.40
C LEU A 733 30.97 27.44 51.95
N ALA A 734 30.20 28.08 52.83
CA ALA A 734 30.66 29.18 53.66
C ALA A 734 30.76 28.71 55.11
N TYR A 735 31.88 29.06 55.76
CA TYR A 735 32.12 28.75 57.17
C TYR A 735 32.43 30.02 57.95
N LEU A 736 31.60 30.30 58.95
CA LEU A 736 31.69 31.43 59.86
C LEU A 736 32.07 30.95 61.25
N GLN A 737 33.09 31.57 61.84
CA GLN A 737 33.48 31.36 63.23
C GLN A 737 33.32 32.65 64.02
N LEU A 738 32.63 32.57 65.15
CA LEU A 738 32.33 33.68 66.06
C LEU A 738 33.05 33.48 67.39
N SER A 739 33.70 34.54 67.86
CA SER A 739 34.39 34.56 69.14
C SER A 739 34.01 35.79 69.96
N PRO A 740 33.69 35.64 71.25
CA PRO A 740 33.37 36.78 72.10
C PRO A 740 34.63 37.63 72.36
N ARG A 741 34.46 38.95 72.37
CA ARG A 741 35.47 39.96 72.73
C ARG A 741 35.01 40.73 73.99
N HIS A 742 35.79 41.72 74.41
CA HIS A 742 35.42 42.59 75.53
C HIS A 742 34.24 43.51 75.13
N GLU A 743 33.43 43.93 76.12
CA GLU A 743 32.31 44.89 75.95
C GLU A 743 31.12 44.40 75.09
N ASP A 744 30.70 43.14 75.24
CA ASP A 744 29.59 42.52 74.48
C ASP A 744 29.77 42.54 72.95
N GLN A 745 31.00 42.78 72.48
CA GLN A 745 31.35 42.69 71.06
C GLN A 745 31.73 41.26 70.67
N TRP A 746 31.51 40.96 69.40
CA TRP A 746 31.88 39.68 68.79
C TRP A 746 32.84 39.91 67.64
N GLU A 747 33.84 39.05 67.53
CA GLU A 747 34.70 38.97 66.36
C GLU A 747 34.22 37.80 65.49
N PHE A 748 34.08 38.07 64.19
CA PHE A 748 33.87 37.01 63.21
C PHE A 748 35.14 36.75 62.40
N SER A 749 35.33 35.49 62.03
CA SER A 749 36.27 35.04 61.01
C SER A 749 35.49 34.16 60.03
N THR A 750 35.59 34.43 58.74
CA THR A 750 34.84 33.68 57.72
C THR A 750 35.71 33.35 56.52
N ALA A 751 35.47 32.19 55.94
CA ALA A 751 36.00 31.80 54.64
C ALA A 751 34.86 31.26 53.78
N ASN A 752 35.00 31.39 52.46
CA ASN A 752 33.97 31.01 51.51
C ASN A 752 34.58 30.21 50.34
N ALA A 753 34.04 29.02 50.10
CA ALA A 753 34.34 28.14 48.98
C ALA A 753 33.17 28.12 48.00
N GLY A 754 32.93 29.24 47.31
CA GLY A 754 32.01 29.31 46.18
C GLY A 754 30.52 29.42 46.51
N LEU A 755 30.14 29.66 47.77
CA LEU A 755 28.78 30.03 48.16
C LEU A 755 28.57 31.55 48.01
N ILE A 756 27.32 32.01 48.07
CA ILE A 756 27.02 33.44 48.20
C ILE A 756 27.70 34.01 49.46
N ALA A 757 28.30 35.19 49.32
CA ALA A 757 28.99 35.87 50.42
C ALA A 757 28.04 36.19 51.58
N PRO A 758 28.48 36.14 52.85
CA PRO A 758 27.64 36.54 53.97
C PRO A 758 27.21 38.01 53.86
N LEU A 759 25.95 38.28 54.19
CA LEU A 759 25.39 39.63 54.22
C LEU A 759 25.35 40.13 55.67
N LEU A 760 26.05 41.24 55.94
CA LEU A 760 26.07 41.91 57.23
C LEU A 760 25.04 43.04 57.23
N ARG A 761 24.17 43.04 58.23
CA ARG A 761 23.29 44.18 58.54
C ARG A 761 23.74 44.83 59.83
N LYS A 762 24.10 46.11 59.75
CA LYS A 762 24.42 46.93 60.91
C LYS A 762 23.18 47.32 61.68
N LYS A 763 23.34 47.63 62.97
CA LYS A 763 22.25 48.12 63.84
C LYS A 763 21.48 49.31 63.24
N GLU A 764 22.15 50.20 62.51
CA GLU A 764 21.54 51.37 61.87
C GLU A 764 20.71 51.01 60.62
N GLY A 765 20.72 49.75 60.18
CA GLY A 765 20.01 49.25 59.01
C GLY A 765 20.85 49.19 57.73
N THR A 766 22.12 49.64 57.77
CA THR A 766 23.04 49.54 56.64
C THR A 766 23.36 48.08 56.31
N LEU A 767 23.32 47.72 55.03
CA LEU A 767 23.67 46.39 54.52
C LEU A 767 25.04 46.41 53.84
N GLU A 768 25.87 45.42 54.15
CA GLU A 768 27.23 45.26 53.62
C GLU A 768 27.49 43.79 53.30
N TRP A 769 27.87 43.48 52.06
CA TRP A 769 28.35 42.16 51.70
C TRP A 769 29.78 41.99 52.20
N VAL A 770 30.05 40.89 52.93
CA VAL A 770 31.41 40.58 53.38
C VAL A 770 32.23 40.18 52.16
N ASP A 771 33.32 40.89 51.86
CA ASP A 771 34.20 40.63 50.71
C ASP A 771 35.03 39.36 50.92
N VAL A 772 34.39 38.20 50.81
CA VAL A 772 34.97 36.86 50.96
C VAL A 772 34.47 35.95 49.83
N GLY A 773 35.39 35.22 49.21
CA GLY A 773 35.08 34.33 48.10
C GLY A 773 36.15 33.28 47.87
N GLY A 774 35.82 32.32 47.02
CA GLY A 774 36.68 31.18 46.67
C GLY A 774 35.99 30.29 45.64
N LEU A 775 36.71 29.29 45.12
CA LEU A 775 36.09 28.28 44.25
C LEU A 775 35.40 27.19 45.11
N PRO A 776 34.35 26.54 44.59
CA PRO A 776 33.75 25.38 45.25
C PRO A 776 34.73 24.27 45.63
N LEU A 777 34.46 23.62 46.76
CA LEU A 777 35.25 22.50 47.28
C LEU A 777 35.31 21.36 46.26
N GLY A 778 36.51 20.78 46.13
CA GLY A 778 36.80 19.63 45.29
C GLY A 778 37.01 19.94 43.81
N MET A 779 37.08 21.22 43.41
CA MET A 779 37.35 21.62 42.01
C MET A 779 38.84 21.59 41.64
N VAL A 780 39.71 22.06 42.53
CA VAL A 780 41.14 22.28 42.24
C VAL A 780 41.99 21.69 43.36
N PRO A 781 43.07 20.93 43.06
CA PRO A 781 43.97 20.40 44.08
C PRO A 781 44.72 21.52 44.80
N ASN A 782 44.91 21.38 46.12
CA ASN A 782 45.69 22.30 46.96
C ASN A 782 45.24 23.78 46.86
N LEU A 783 43.94 24.01 46.67
CA LEU A 783 43.39 25.36 46.64
C LEU A 783 43.54 26.02 48.02
N GLN A 784 43.98 27.28 48.03
CA GLN A 784 44.12 28.08 49.26
C GLN A 784 42.95 29.05 49.39
N TYR A 785 42.27 28.98 50.53
CA TYR A 785 41.23 29.93 50.93
C TYR A 785 41.84 31.00 51.84
N HIS A 786 41.12 32.10 52.07
CA HIS A 786 41.57 33.22 52.91
C HIS A 786 40.52 33.55 53.96
N ASP A 787 40.97 33.88 55.16
CA ASP A 787 40.12 34.32 56.26
C ASP A 787 39.85 35.83 56.16
N VAL A 788 38.58 36.20 56.28
CA VAL A 788 38.14 37.59 56.45
C VAL A 788 37.65 37.78 57.87
N HIS A 789 38.09 38.86 58.50
CA HIS A 789 37.78 39.15 59.89
C HIS A 789 37.01 40.47 60.02
N GLY A 790 36.18 40.57 61.05
CA GLY A 790 35.53 41.81 61.42
C GLY A 790 34.92 41.79 62.80
N LEU A 791 34.42 42.94 63.24
CA LEU A 791 33.77 43.13 64.53
C LEU A 791 32.27 43.35 64.35
N LEU A 792 31.49 42.75 65.25
CA LEU A 792 30.04 42.84 65.33
C LEU A 792 29.68 43.44 66.69
N SER A 793 28.80 44.44 66.66
CA SER A 793 28.26 45.07 67.86
C SER A 793 26.84 44.57 68.14
N PRO A 794 26.34 44.71 69.39
CA PRO A 794 24.95 44.38 69.70
C PRO A 794 23.95 45.10 68.78
N GLY A 795 23.10 44.32 68.11
CA GLY A 795 22.16 44.76 67.07
C GLY A 795 22.61 44.46 65.63
N ASP A 796 23.87 44.12 65.41
CA ASP A 796 24.36 43.66 64.11
C ASP A 796 23.86 42.23 63.82
N MET A 797 23.67 41.91 62.54
CA MET A 797 23.22 40.60 62.06
C MET A 797 24.09 40.12 60.91
N LEU A 798 24.41 38.83 60.89
CA LEU A 798 24.94 38.14 59.72
C LEU A 798 23.92 37.16 59.15
N LEU A 799 23.78 37.15 57.83
CA LEU A 799 23.00 36.19 57.07
C LEU A 799 23.94 35.38 56.17
N LEU A 800 23.93 34.06 56.33
CA LEU A 800 24.51 33.11 55.39
C LEU A 800 23.36 32.46 54.61
N MET A 801 23.53 32.25 53.30
CA MET A 801 22.49 31.65 52.46
C MET A 801 23.06 30.87 51.29
N SER A 802 22.30 29.90 50.78
CA SER A 802 22.48 29.35 49.44
C SER A 802 21.76 30.19 48.38
N ASP A 803 22.02 29.90 47.12
CA ASP A 803 21.50 30.64 45.96
C ASP A 803 20.01 30.40 45.71
N GLY A 804 19.45 29.26 46.10
CA GLY A 804 18.02 28.97 45.90
C GLY A 804 17.05 30.00 46.49
N LEU A 805 17.47 30.81 47.48
CA LEU A 805 16.66 31.92 48.00
C LEU A 805 16.55 33.06 46.98
N VAL A 806 17.66 33.50 46.39
CA VAL A 806 17.69 34.61 45.43
C VAL A 806 17.32 34.16 44.02
N GLU A 807 17.49 32.88 43.70
CA GLU A 807 17.08 32.27 42.43
C GLU A 807 15.61 31.80 42.41
N ALA A 808 14.87 31.96 43.52
CA ALA A 808 13.45 31.63 43.59
C ALA A 808 12.66 32.38 42.49
N MET A 809 11.86 31.65 41.70
CA MET A 809 11.17 32.20 40.53
C MET A 809 9.71 32.55 40.82
N SER A 810 9.26 33.68 40.30
CA SER A 810 7.84 34.01 40.20
C SER A 810 7.16 33.25 39.05
N ALA A 811 5.83 33.29 39.00
CA ALA A 811 5.04 32.72 37.90
C ALA A 811 5.36 33.34 36.52
N THR A 812 5.99 34.52 36.48
CA THR A 812 6.45 35.17 35.23
C THR A 812 7.88 34.81 34.84
N GLY A 813 8.57 33.99 35.64
CA GLY A 813 9.96 33.60 35.42
C GLY A 813 10.98 34.66 35.85
N GLU A 814 10.60 35.61 36.70
CA GLU A 814 11.52 36.57 37.31
C GLU A 814 12.11 35.99 38.61
N MET A 815 13.42 36.18 38.81
CA MET A 815 14.09 35.78 40.06
C MET A 815 13.77 36.75 41.19
N TYR A 816 13.72 36.23 42.43
CA TYR A 816 13.57 37.03 43.64
C TYR A 816 14.70 38.07 43.76
N GLY A 817 15.94 37.64 43.49
CA GLY A 817 17.09 38.52 43.33
C GLY A 817 17.62 39.11 44.63
N PHE A 818 18.80 39.73 44.53
CA PHE A 818 19.48 40.34 45.67
C PHE A 818 18.80 41.63 46.14
N GLU A 819 18.28 42.43 45.21
CA GLU A 819 17.69 43.73 45.52
C GLU A 819 16.44 43.62 46.41
N ARG A 820 15.62 42.58 46.20
CA ARG A 820 14.43 42.32 47.04
C ARG A 820 14.81 41.84 48.43
N LEU A 821 15.79 40.93 48.51
CA LEU A 821 16.30 40.45 49.78
C LEU A 821 16.85 41.60 50.64
N GLU A 822 17.65 42.48 50.03
CA GLU A 822 18.18 43.67 50.70
C GLU A 822 17.06 44.62 51.15
N ALA A 823 16.04 44.85 50.32
CA ALA A 823 14.89 45.67 50.67
C ALA A 823 14.10 45.07 51.85
N CYS A 824 13.90 43.75 51.86
CA CYS A 824 13.25 43.03 52.96
C CYS A 824 14.02 43.20 54.27
N LEU A 825 15.33 42.91 54.25
CA LEU A 825 16.20 42.99 55.44
C LEU A 825 16.34 44.40 56.00
N SER A 826 16.29 45.42 55.13
CA SER A 826 16.30 46.83 55.53
C SER A 826 15.00 47.25 56.23
N ALA A 827 13.87 46.65 55.86
CA ALA A 827 12.56 46.97 56.44
C ALA A 827 12.29 46.27 57.79
N VAL A 828 12.90 45.10 58.02
CA VAL A 828 12.70 44.31 59.23
C VAL A 828 13.50 44.91 60.40
N SER A 829 12.84 45.49 61.40
CA SER A 829 13.51 46.08 62.59
C SER A 829 13.57 45.16 63.81
N SER A 830 13.34 43.86 63.62
CA SER A 830 13.27 42.88 64.72
C SER A 830 14.65 42.60 65.35
N GLN A 831 14.65 42.43 66.69
CA GLN A 831 15.78 41.94 67.49
C GLN A 831 15.70 40.42 67.76
N ASN A 832 14.98 39.69 66.91
CA ASN A 832 14.83 38.25 67.01
C ASN A 832 15.15 37.60 65.66
N ALA A 833 16.10 36.66 65.65
CA ALA A 833 16.57 35.98 64.45
C ALA A 833 15.46 35.18 63.75
N GLN A 834 14.61 34.50 64.52
CA GLN A 834 13.45 33.76 63.99
C GLN A 834 12.44 34.68 63.30
N ALA A 835 12.17 35.85 63.88
CA ALA A 835 11.25 36.82 63.28
C ALA A 835 11.79 37.40 61.97
N VAL A 836 13.11 37.52 61.82
CA VAL A 836 13.74 37.96 60.56
C VAL A 836 13.65 36.83 59.52
N HIS A 837 13.96 35.60 59.93
CA HIS A 837 13.76 34.40 59.09
C HIS A 837 12.32 34.34 58.55
N ASP A 838 11.32 34.47 59.42
CA ASP A 838 9.91 34.36 59.04
C ASP A 838 9.50 35.48 58.06
N ALA A 839 10.06 36.69 58.23
CA ALA A 839 9.83 37.80 57.31
C ALA A 839 10.40 37.54 55.90
N ILE A 840 11.62 36.98 55.80
CA ILE A 840 12.23 36.60 54.53
C ILE A 840 11.39 35.51 53.84
N LEU A 841 11.00 34.47 54.57
CA LEU A 841 10.19 33.39 54.02
C LEU A 841 8.81 33.87 53.55
N GLN A 842 8.18 34.77 54.31
CA GLN A 842 6.88 35.32 53.95
C GLN A 842 6.96 36.18 52.68
N ASP A 843 7.99 37.02 52.57
CA ASP A 843 8.20 37.86 51.38
C ASP A 843 8.50 37.00 50.14
N MET A 844 9.37 35.99 50.28
CA MET A 844 9.67 35.04 49.22
C MET A 844 8.41 34.29 48.75
N ARG A 845 7.61 33.73 49.69
CA ARG A 845 6.36 33.02 49.35
C ARG A 845 5.34 33.93 48.67
N HIS A 846 5.26 35.19 49.10
CA HIS A 846 4.37 36.17 48.46
C HIS A 846 4.80 36.46 47.02
N PHE A 847 6.10 36.49 46.76
CA PHE A 847 6.66 36.69 45.42
C PHE A 847 6.48 35.46 44.50
N THR A 848 6.74 34.26 45.00
CA THR A 848 6.64 33.02 44.20
C THR A 848 5.20 32.58 43.93
N GLY A 849 4.26 32.90 44.85
CA GLY A 849 2.88 32.44 44.76
C GLY A 849 2.76 30.91 44.82
N ASP A 850 1.93 30.33 43.95
CA ASP A 850 1.73 28.88 43.83
C ASP A 850 2.78 28.18 42.93
N THR A 851 3.86 28.86 42.56
CA THR A 851 4.93 28.30 41.71
C THR A 851 5.72 27.25 42.47
N GLU A 852 6.07 26.14 41.81
CA GLU A 852 6.93 25.10 42.41
C GLU A 852 8.32 25.67 42.74
N VAL A 853 8.86 25.26 43.89
CA VAL A 853 10.22 25.62 44.30
C VAL A 853 11.21 24.95 43.35
N HIS A 854 12.01 25.76 42.65
CA HIS A 854 12.91 25.24 41.63
C HIS A 854 14.22 24.72 42.19
N ASP A 855 14.76 25.31 43.26
CA ASP A 855 16.01 24.91 43.89
C ASP A 855 15.93 24.78 45.41
N ASP A 856 16.82 23.98 45.98
CA ASP A 856 16.96 23.89 47.42
C ASP A 856 17.41 25.25 47.95
N PHE A 857 16.92 25.68 49.10
CA PHE A 857 17.41 26.90 49.71
C PHE A 857 17.63 26.75 51.21
N THR A 858 18.69 27.39 51.68
CA THR A 858 19.14 27.34 53.06
C THR A 858 19.55 28.72 53.49
N LEU A 859 19.19 29.07 54.71
CA LEU A 859 19.59 30.34 55.31
C LEU A 859 19.89 30.14 56.79
N VAL A 860 20.89 30.87 57.28
CA VAL A 860 21.23 30.95 58.69
C VAL A 860 21.43 32.41 59.06
N ILE A 861 20.67 32.86 60.06
CA ILE A 861 20.71 34.21 60.60
C ILE A 861 21.38 34.15 61.97
N VAL A 862 22.31 35.07 62.21
CA VAL A 862 22.94 35.30 63.51
C VAL A 862 22.77 36.75 63.88
N LEU A 863 22.11 37.03 64.99
CA LEU A 863 21.92 38.35 65.55
C LEU A 863 22.73 38.48 66.84
N ILE A 864 23.49 39.57 66.98
CA ILE A 864 24.23 39.86 68.20
C ILE A 864 23.31 40.55 69.20
N THR A 865 23.14 39.97 70.38
CA THR A 865 22.31 40.51 71.46
C THR A 865 23.19 41.01 72.60
N SER A 866 22.72 42.02 73.36
CA SER A 866 23.42 42.43 74.58
C SER A 866 23.33 41.36 75.67
N CYS A 867 24.37 41.20 76.48
CA CYS A 867 24.41 40.19 77.54
C CYS A 867 23.52 40.52 78.75
N HIS A 868 22.67 41.56 78.68
CA HIS A 868 21.92 42.12 79.81
C HIS A 868 20.39 42.00 79.75
N ASN A 869 19.82 41.39 78.72
CA ASN A 869 18.39 41.04 78.71
C ASN A 869 18.24 39.51 78.70
N SER A 870 18.02 38.96 79.89
CA SER A 870 17.43 37.62 80.10
C SER A 870 16.04 37.79 80.69
#